data_AF-A0ABD5A660-F1
#
_entry.id   AF-A0ABD5A660-F1
#
_cell.length_a   1.000
_cell.length_b   1.000
_cell.length_c   1.000
_cell.angle_alpha   90.00
_cell.angle_beta   90.00
_cell.angle_gamma   90.00
#
_symmetry.space_group_name_H-M   'P 1'
#
loop_
_entity.id
_entity.type
_entity.pdbx_description
1 polymer ?
#
loop_
_entity_poly.entity_id
_entity_poly.type
_entity_poly.pdbx_seq_one_letter_code
_entity_poly.pdbx_strand_id
1 'polypeptide(L)'
;MDRLSITTHLIAVLTAFSAFTMPIALEVLNRVKSRYGSAHYMDSIEQIMGFKIQLLFRELIVTLVALIAFTLFVSTVDDKTFSDRYVLLSELAFALITSALLIKEFLFIKTVFLATRSDDLVTEHLISKLSTTSSNDTNHSREVELLIQIACFNIENTAITSEKSTEKQLFDLIESSCINNESSIDTSTLKKLVDGLAATLTSARNTNSRDKYVSLQRDYGRLLILFFDKKMLNYDVFERFSQEFYEESIKEINSGQYWLLKADFLISVNAWDIQSPNTITFIDRHIRNLIDFLVDKKPELLPELIENYRSFIAYESHFNDDLYRLSDLFGDYNNNYFEEMSSFTANNEELLKTKPQEYIDNFILLLDKYTQDSLLPSVLPNRREEIKQIASEYEQEMITEIIRELATIAAKNTAQHAIRALAQKSQWGCILDCHERFSPASSKVIRLGVSLLPSSTSCTIQQLGKSHGYSSLHSEELGSAYNRAFPLLVMYALYNWRINNLEKNLRHGVTSISGTFNIGEKTIKNAKKILSELTRSMYYAKSRSYAESLCYHFDIKHEEAEFHNATLLIIRAIKKHLNNQLQEMKRTQPLSETIKQRYIDSIRLKSKDLQSRLPLLSSASFTRERQEPRTYSAMTYSRETFLDNTDVTTSFSSKKIIEHIHSNLAFKKIEDSGLQLINLEISDLEDNHTVIMTNKDWQKWTESKDREKLNSINRYLVRSTAPLNSYYLYDSENVSPMITLFAPNHEADAIPIVEHINNAFEFRFNDNGSQVSVEIDAHIYY
;
A
#
# COMPACT_ATOMS: atom_id res chain seq x y z
N MET A 1 78.28 -21.03 51.65
CA MET A 1 77.16 -20.12 51.36
C MET A 1 77.44 -19.19 50.18
N ASP A 2 78.70 -18.83 49.88
CA ASP A 2 79.03 -17.91 48.76
C ASP A 2 78.80 -18.48 47.35
N ARG A 3 78.71 -19.82 47.21
CA ARG A 3 78.51 -20.52 45.92
C ARG A 3 77.11 -20.42 45.30
N LEU A 4 76.09 -19.99 46.05
CA LEU A 4 74.68 -19.99 45.65
C LEU A 4 74.03 -18.60 45.72
N SER A 5 74.86 -17.55 45.68
CA SER A 5 74.43 -16.15 45.79
C SER A 5 73.35 -15.80 44.76
N ILE A 6 73.57 -16.13 43.49
CA ILE A 6 72.64 -15.81 42.39
C ILE A 6 71.37 -16.65 42.51
N THR A 7 71.49 -17.97 42.75
CA THR A 7 70.34 -18.87 42.94
C THR A 7 69.41 -18.40 44.05
N THR A 8 69.96 -17.95 45.18
CA THR A 8 69.17 -17.43 46.32
C THR A 8 68.40 -16.17 45.95
N HIS A 9 69.02 -15.26 45.19
CA HIS A 9 68.35 -14.08 44.66
C HIS A 9 67.26 -14.43 43.63
N LEU A 10 67.50 -15.41 42.75
CA LEU A 10 66.49 -15.88 41.78
C LEU A 10 65.27 -16.50 42.47
N ILE A 11 65.49 -17.31 43.52
CA ILE A 11 64.39 -17.85 44.34
C ILE A 11 63.61 -16.72 45.00
N ALA A 12 64.29 -15.73 45.59
CA ALA A 12 63.63 -14.60 46.23
C ALA A 12 62.79 -13.77 45.24
N VAL A 13 63.34 -13.50 44.05
CA VAL A 13 62.65 -12.77 42.98
C VAL A 13 61.41 -13.54 42.51
N LEU A 14 61.56 -14.81 42.11
CA LEU A 14 60.43 -15.64 41.66
C LEU A 14 59.35 -15.77 42.72
N THR A 15 59.74 -15.98 43.98
CA THR A 15 58.77 -16.12 45.09
C THR A 15 58.01 -14.82 45.33
N ALA A 16 58.70 -13.67 45.28
CA ALA A 16 58.06 -12.37 45.42
C ALA A 16 57.06 -12.10 44.28
N PHE A 17 57.45 -12.36 43.03
CA PHE A 17 56.58 -12.15 41.87
C PHE A 17 55.37 -13.11 41.87
N SER A 18 55.56 -14.39 42.22
CA SER A 18 54.47 -15.37 42.40
C SER A 18 53.42 -14.90 43.39
N ALA A 19 53.88 -14.30 44.49
CA ALA A 19 53.01 -13.80 45.55
C ALA A 19 52.15 -12.62 45.09
N PHE A 20 52.58 -11.88 44.07
CA PHE A 20 51.78 -10.81 43.45
C PHE A 20 50.84 -11.33 42.36
N THR A 21 51.29 -12.22 41.50
CA THR A 21 50.52 -12.59 40.29
C THR A 21 49.41 -13.58 40.50
N MET A 22 49.56 -14.51 41.44
CA MET A 22 48.52 -15.48 41.73
C MET A 22 47.25 -14.84 42.33
N PRO A 23 47.33 -13.91 43.31
CA PRO A 23 46.16 -13.19 43.80
C PRO A 23 45.49 -12.33 42.72
N ILE A 24 46.27 -11.62 41.91
CA ILE A 24 45.76 -10.77 40.82
C ILE A 24 45.00 -11.63 39.80
N ALA A 25 45.54 -12.79 39.41
CA ALA A 25 44.87 -13.70 38.48
C ALA A 25 43.55 -14.24 39.02
N LEU A 26 43.50 -14.62 40.30
CA LEU A 26 42.29 -15.11 40.95
C LEU A 26 41.22 -14.01 41.09
N GLU A 27 41.63 -12.80 41.45
CA GLU A 27 40.74 -11.65 41.54
C GLU A 27 40.15 -11.30 40.17
N VAL A 28 40.98 -11.30 39.13
CA VAL A 28 40.54 -11.01 37.76
C VAL A 28 39.62 -12.11 37.24
N LEU A 29 39.91 -13.39 37.46
CA LEU A 29 39.02 -14.50 37.11
C LEU A 29 37.67 -14.38 37.80
N ASN A 30 37.66 -14.07 39.10
CA ASN A 30 36.42 -13.88 39.85
C ASN A 30 35.63 -12.65 39.36
N ARG A 31 36.34 -11.55 39.04
CA ARG A 31 35.74 -10.31 38.55
C ARG A 31 35.17 -10.47 37.14
N VAL A 32 35.87 -11.15 36.24
CA VAL A 32 35.39 -11.48 34.88
C VAL A 32 34.17 -12.39 34.94
N LYS A 33 34.23 -13.45 35.75
CA LYS A 33 33.10 -14.37 35.97
C LYS A 33 31.88 -13.66 36.57
N SER A 34 32.10 -12.72 37.50
CA SER A 34 31.03 -11.94 38.13
C SER A 34 30.48 -10.83 37.23
N ARG A 35 31.27 -10.25 36.33
CA ARG A 35 30.87 -9.12 35.48
C ARG A 35 30.12 -9.57 34.23
N TYR A 36 30.67 -10.54 33.49
CA TYR A 36 30.14 -10.90 32.16
C TYR A 36 29.48 -12.28 32.14
N GLY A 37 29.56 -13.06 33.23
CA GLY A 37 28.92 -14.38 33.33
C GLY A 37 29.51 -15.46 32.39
N SER A 38 30.56 -15.14 31.63
CA SER A 38 31.14 -15.99 30.60
C SER A 38 32.62 -16.29 30.86
N ALA A 39 33.02 -17.56 30.73
CA ALA A 39 34.41 -17.97 30.81
C ALA A 39 35.23 -17.55 29.57
N HIS A 40 34.55 -17.20 28.47
CA HIS A 40 35.18 -16.94 27.18
C HIS A 40 35.92 -15.61 27.09
N TYR A 41 35.62 -14.64 27.97
CA TYR A 41 36.40 -13.41 28.08
C TYR A 41 37.86 -13.69 28.47
N MET A 42 38.06 -14.70 29.32
CA MET A 42 39.42 -15.11 29.72
C MET A 42 40.17 -15.77 28.57
N ASP A 43 39.47 -16.58 27.76
CA ASP A 43 40.04 -17.20 26.57
C ASP A 43 40.52 -16.13 25.57
N SER A 44 39.79 -15.01 25.43
CA SER A 44 40.20 -13.87 24.61
C SER A 44 41.44 -13.17 25.17
N ILE A 45 41.54 -12.99 26.49
CA ILE A 45 42.75 -12.44 27.13
C ILE A 45 43.95 -13.37 26.90
N GLU A 46 43.79 -14.68 27.05
CA GLU A 46 44.85 -15.66 26.77
C GLU A 46 45.30 -15.64 25.31
N GLN A 47 44.37 -15.44 24.37
CA GLN A 47 44.69 -15.27 22.95
C GLN A 47 45.50 -14.00 22.67
N ILE A 48 45.13 -12.87 23.30
CA ILE A 48 45.87 -11.61 23.18
C ILE A 48 47.29 -11.73 23.75
N MET A 49 47.46 -12.44 24.87
CA MET A 49 48.76 -12.66 25.49
C MET A 49 49.64 -13.67 24.75
N GLY A 50 49.05 -14.60 23.99
CA GLY A 50 49.75 -15.65 23.25
C GLY A 50 50.20 -16.84 24.11
N PHE A 51 49.78 -16.93 25.37
CA PHE A 51 50.05 -18.07 26.25
C PHE A 51 48.91 -18.28 27.26
N LYS A 52 48.73 -19.52 27.72
CA LYS A 52 47.74 -19.85 28.75
C LYS A 52 48.24 -19.47 30.13
N ILE A 53 47.37 -18.93 30.96
CA ILE A 53 47.72 -18.50 32.33
C ILE A 53 48.09 -19.70 33.19
N GLN A 54 47.40 -20.82 33.02
CA GLN A 54 47.74 -22.08 33.68
C GLN A 54 49.15 -22.57 33.33
N LEU A 55 49.60 -22.34 32.08
CA LEU A 55 50.96 -22.69 31.66
C LEU A 55 52.00 -21.79 32.33
N LEU A 56 51.74 -20.47 32.42
CA LEU A 56 52.62 -19.55 33.14
C LEU A 56 52.83 -19.98 34.60
N PHE A 57 51.73 -20.27 35.32
CA PHE A 57 51.84 -20.73 36.72
C PHE A 57 52.55 -22.07 36.85
N ARG A 58 52.33 -23.00 35.92
CA ARG A 58 53.02 -24.29 35.92
C ARG A 58 54.52 -24.12 35.67
N GLU A 59 54.91 -23.32 34.68
CA GLU A 59 56.31 -23.03 34.37
C GLU A 59 57.01 -22.36 35.57
N LEU A 60 56.31 -21.46 36.26
CA LEU A 60 56.82 -20.77 37.43
C LEU A 60 57.06 -21.74 38.60
N ILE A 61 56.07 -22.57 38.96
CA ILE A 61 56.19 -23.54 40.05
C ILE A 61 57.31 -24.55 39.77
N VAL A 62 57.37 -25.08 38.54
CA VAL A 62 58.41 -26.03 38.14
C VAL A 62 59.80 -25.40 38.23
N THR A 63 59.97 -24.15 37.81
CA THR A 63 61.25 -23.43 37.89
C THR A 63 61.65 -23.17 39.33
N LEU A 64 60.71 -22.82 40.21
CA LEU A 64 60.96 -22.66 41.64
C LEU A 64 61.40 -23.97 42.31
N VAL A 65 60.70 -25.07 42.02
CA VAL A 65 61.08 -26.41 42.52
C VAL A 65 62.46 -26.82 42.00
N ALA A 66 62.76 -26.55 40.72
CA ALA A 66 64.07 -26.83 40.13
C ALA A 66 65.19 -26.03 40.78
N LEU A 67 64.97 -24.74 41.09
CA LEU A 67 65.92 -23.89 41.80
C LEU A 67 66.17 -24.38 43.23
N ILE A 68 65.13 -24.78 43.96
CA ILE A 68 65.26 -25.33 45.32
C ILE A 68 66.02 -26.67 45.27
N ALA A 69 65.67 -27.55 44.34
CA ALA A 69 66.36 -28.82 44.15
C ALA A 69 67.83 -28.62 43.76
N PHE A 70 68.13 -27.64 42.90
CA PHE A 70 69.50 -27.26 42.54
C PHE A 70 70.27 -26.72 43.75
N THR A 71 69.65 -25.87 44.56
CA THR A 71 70.23 -25.34 45.81
C THR A 71 70.59 -26.48 46.77
N LEU A 72 69.67 -27.43 46.97
CA LEU A 72 69.90 -28.61 47.80
C LEU A 72 71.02 -29.50 47.22
N PHE A 73 71.00 -29.74 45.90
CA PHE A 73 72.02 -30.55 45.23
C PHE A 73 73.42 -29.95 45.38
N VAL A 74 73.60 -28.67 45.06
CA VAL A 74 74.88 -27.95 45.19
C VAL A 74 75.34 -27.90 46.65
N SER A 75 74.41 -27.84 47.62
CA SER A 75 74.75 -27.88 49.04
C SER A 75 75.22 -29.25 49.56
N THR A 76 74.90 -30.33 48.83
CA THR A 76 75.22 -31.72 49.21
C THR A 76 76.41 -32.32 48.46
N VAL A 77 76.80 -31.74 47.34
CA VAL A 77 77.86 -32.27 46.46
C VAL A 77 79.19 -31.57 46.75
N ASP A 78 80.26 -32.36 46.84
CA ASP A 78 81.61 -31.88 47.16
C ASP A 78 82.19 -31.01 46.02
N ASP A 79 83.02 -30.03 46.37
CA ASP A 79 83.50 -28.99 45.46
C ASP A 79 84.36 -29.53 44.30
N LYS A 80 84.84 -30.77 44.43
CA LYS A 80 85.66 -31.49 43.44
C LYS A 80 84.85 -32.16 42.33
N THR A 81 83.59 -32.53 42.58
CA THR A 81 82.71 -33.22 41.61
C THR A 81 81.82 -32.26 40.83
N PHE A 82 81.43 -31.12 41.42
CA PHE A 82 80.71 -30.05 40.72
C PHE A 82 81.43 -28.72 40.94
N SER A 83 82.23 -28.33 39.94
CA SER A 83 83.10 -27.15 40.05
C SER A 83 82.33 -25.84 39.93
N ASP A 84 82.90 -24.76 40.48
CA ASP A 84 82.30 -23.42 40.45
C ASP A 84 81.88 -22.96 39.06
N ARG A 85 82.61 -23.35 38.01
CA ARG A 85 82.28 -22.97 36.62
C ARG A 85 80.97 -23.61 36.15
N TYR A 86 80.68 -24.85 36.55
CA TYR A 86 79.44 -25.53 36.20
C TYR A 86 78.25 -25.03 37.03
N VAL A 87 78.48 -24.67 38.29
CA VAL A 87 77.49 -23.96 39.13
C VAL A 87 77.10 -22.65 38.45
N LEU A 88 78.08 -21.81 38.12
CA LEU A 88 77.86 -20.48 37.54
C LEU A 88 77.20 -20.54 36.16
N LEU A 89 77.55 -21.53 35.33
CA LEU A 89 76.89 -21.77 34.04
C LEU A 89 75.41 -22.19 34.22
N SER A 90 75.12 -23.00 35.23
CA SER A 90 73.75 -23.40 35.58
C SER A 90 72.96 -22.24 36.16
N GLU A 91 73.56 -21.42 37.03
CA GLU A 91 72.96 -20.19 37.57
C GLU A 91 72.63 -19.19 36.46
N LEU A 92 73.49 -19.06 35.44
CA LEU A 92 73.24 -18.20 34.29
C LEU A 92 72.08 -18.74 33.42
N ALA A 93 72.01 -20.05 33.20
CA ALA A 93 70.88 -20.67 32.51
C ALA A 93 69.56 -20.45 33.28
N PHE A 94 69.57 -20.63 34.61
CA PHE A 94 68.43 -20.34 35.46
C PHE A 94 68.07 -18.85 35.46
N ALA A 95 69.05 -17.94 35.41
CA ALA A 95 68.79 -16.50 35.30
C ALA A 95 68.10 -16.14 33.98
N LEU A 96 68.51 -16.75 32.86
CA LEU A 96 67.86 -16.55 31.55
C LEU A 96 66.42 -17.08 31.54
N ILE A 97 66.19 -18.29 32.08
CA ILE A 97 64.86 -18.88 32.20
C ILE A 97 63.97 -18.00 33.09
N THR A 98 64.49 -17.56 34.23
CA THR A 98 63.78 -16.67 35.16
C THR A 98 63.45 -15.32 34.49
N SER A 99 64.38 -14.74 33.74
CA SER A 99 64.14 -13.50 32.99
C SER A 99 63.05 -13.66 31.93
N ALA A 100 63.01 -14.77 31.20
CA ALA A 100 61.96 -15.04 30.22
C ALA A 100 60.58 -15.18 30.88
N LEU A 101 60.52 -15.83 32.05
CA LEU A 101 59.29 -15.95 32.83
C LEU A 101 58.81 -14.59 33.36
N LEU A 102 59.72 -13.75 33.86
CA LEU A 102 59.39 -12.40 34.32
C LEU A 102 58.83 -11.51 33.19
N ILE A 103 59.30 -11.68 31.95
CA ILE A 103 58.72 -10.98 30.78
C ILE A 103 57.29 -11.45 30.53
N LYS A 104 57.02 -12.76 30.54
CA LYS A 104 55.65 -13.30 30.41
C LYS A 104 54.75 -12.80 31.53
N GLU A 105 55.27 -12.75 32.75
CA GLU A 105 54.55 -12.31 33.95
C GLU A 105 54.22 -10.81 33.90
N PHE A 106 55.16 -9.99 33.42
CA PHE A 106 54.91 -8.57 33.16
C PHE A 106 53.84 -8.36 32.07
N LEU A 107 53.90 -9.13 30.98
CA LEU A 107 52.87 -9.11 29.94
C LEU A 107 51.50 -9.49 30.49
N PHE A 108 51.44 -10.51 31.35
CA PHE A 108 50.22 -10.91 32.04
C PHE A 108 49.63 -9.75 32.87
N ILE A 109 50.42 -9.18 33.79
CA ILE A 109 49.96 -8.06 34.63
C ILE A 109 49.52 -6.87 33.77
N LYS A 110 50.30 -6.50 32.75
CA LYS A 110 49.99 -5.38 31.87
C LYS A 110 48.66 -5.58 31.12
N THR A 111 48.48 -6.73 30.48
CA THR A 111 47.28 -7.01 29.68
C THR A 111 46.04 -7.10 30.55
N VAL A 112 46.16 -7.75 31.71
CA VAL A 112 45.07 -7.84 32.69
C VAL A 112 44.71 -6.48 33.28
N PHE A 113 45.71 -5.63 33.57
CA PHE A 113 45.49 -4.28 34.06
C PHE A 113 44.78 -3.40 33.00
N LEU A 114 45.14 -3.55 31.73
CA LEU A 114 44.44 -2.86 30.64
C LEU A 114 43.00 -3.35 30.49
N ALA A 115 42.77 -4.67 30.44
CA ALA A 115 41.45 -5.27 30.31
C ALA A 115 40.51 -4.99 31.51
N THR A 116 41.06 -4.79 32.72
CA THR A 116 40.24 -4.43 33.89
C THR A 116 39.87 -2.95 33.94
N ARG A 117 40.60 -2.10 33.21
CA ARG A 117 40.38 -0.65 33.14
C ARG A 117 39.44 -0.25 32.01
N SER A 118 39.54 -0.88 30.85
CA SER A 118 38.55 -0.77 29.78
C SER A 118 38.45 -2.06 28.98
N ASP A 119 37.25 -2.33 28.46
CA ASP A 119 36.99 -3.48 27.59
C ASP A 119 37.52 -3.28 26.16
N ASP A 120 37.99 -2.07 25.83
CA ASP A 120 38.46 -1.67 24.49
C ASP A 120 39.48 -2.66 23.90
N LEU A 121 40.41 -3.15 24.72
CA LEU A 121 41.44 -4.09 24.26
C LEU A 121 40.84 -5.43 23.83
N VAL A 122 39.80 -5.90 24.51
CA VAL A 122 39.12 -7.15 24.18
C VAL A 122 38.15 -6.94 23.02
N THR A 123 37.42 -5.82 22.99
CA THR A 123 36.49 -5.51 21.90
C THR A 123 37.22 -5.29 20.58
N GLU A 124 38.32 -4.53 20.57
CA GLU A 124 39.17 -4.33 19.38
C GLU A 124 39.73 -5.67 18.87
N HIS A 125 40.18 -6.54 19.77
CA HIS A 125 40.67 -7.87 19.40
C HIS A 125 39.58 -8.72 18.74
N LEU A 126 38.39 -8.79 19.34
CA LEU A 126 37.25 -9.55 18.80
C LEU A 126 36.78 -8.98 17.46
N ILE A 127 36.67 -7.65 17.34
CA ILE A 127 36.35 -6.94 16.09
C ILE A 127 37.39 -7.26 15.01
N SER A 128 38.68 -7.21 15.34
CA SER A 128 39.74 -7.54 14.39
C SER A 128 39.64 -9.00 13.90
N LYS A 129 39.26 -9.92 14.78
CA LYS A 129 39.08 -11.34 14.46
C LYS A 129 37.90 -11.58 13.53
N LEU A 130 36.80 -10.84 13.71
CA LEU A 130 35.66 -10.84 12.79
C LEU A 130 36.03 -10.32 11.39
N SER A 131 36.99 -9.39 11.31
CA SER A 131 37.47 -8.81 10.04
C SER A 131 38.56 -9.63 9.32
N THR A 132 39.09 -10.69 9.93
CA THR A 132 40.12 -11.54 9.31
C THR A 132 39.52 -12.81 8.71
N THR A 133 39.51 -12.92 7.37
CA THR A 133 39.08 -14.13 6.64
C THR A 133 40.14 -15.23 6.71
N SER A 134 40.11 -16.04 7.77
CA SER A 134 40.75 -17.36 7.75
C SER A 134 39.80 -18.39 7.15
N SER A 135 40.21 -18.97 6.02
CA SER A 135 39.55 -20.01 5.21
C SER A 135 38.68 -21.03 5.95
N ASN A 136 37.50 -21.30 5.35
CA ASN A 136 36.54 -22.38 5.61
C ASN A 136 35.90 -22.45 7.02
N ASP A 137 34.63 -22.06 7.09
CA ASP A 137 33.67 -22.38 8.16
C ASP A 137 34.15 -22.14 9.60
N THR A 138 34.45 -20.89 9.95
CA THR A 138 34.48 -20.51 11.36
C THR A 138 33.23 -19.71 11.72
N ASN A 139 32.24 -20.42 12.27
CA ASN A 139 31.07 -19.83 12.88
C ASN A 139 31.50 -18.96 14.08
N HIS A 140 31.62 -17.65 13.89
CA HIS A 140 32.01 -16.66 14.92
C HIS A 140 30.97 -16.45 16.04
N SER A 141 30.08 -17.42 16.27
CA SER A 141 29.03 -17.37 17.30
C SER A 141 29.53 -16.98 18.69
N ARG A 142 30.70 -17.49 19.11
CA ARG A 142 31.25 -17.22 20.45
C ARG A 142 31.79 -15.80 20.57
N GLU A 143 32.47 -15.32 19.55
CA GLU A 143 32.98 -13.95 19.48
C GLU A 143 31.82 -12.95 19.48
N VAL A 144 30.77 -13.23 18.69
CA VAL A 144 29.55 -12.41 18.63
C VAL A 144 28.84 -12.39 19.98
N GLU A 145 28.60 -13.55 20.59
CA GLU A 145 27.94 -13.66 21.90
C GLU A 145 28.68 -12.87 22.98
N LEU A 146 30.01 -12.94 23.01
CA LEU A 146 30.83 -12.22 23.98
C LEU A 146 30.79 -10.70 23.75
N LEU A 147 30.82 -10.24 22.50
CA LEU A 147 30.68 -8.82 22.16
C LEU A 147 29.32 -8.25 22.61
N ILE A 148 28.24 -9.02 22.42
CA ILE A 148 26.89 -8.63 22.87
C ILE A 148 26.83 -8.57 24.40
N GLN A 149 27.39 -9.56 25.09
CA GLN A 149 27.43 -9.57 26.56
C GLN A 149 28.19 -8.36 27.13
N ILE A 150 29.33 -8.00 26.52
CA ILE A 150 30.09 -6.80 26.90
C ILE A 150 29.24 -5.53 26.67
N ALA A 151 28.58 -5.42 25.51
CA ALA A 151 27.71 -4.29 25.20
C ALA A 151 26.54 -4.17 26.18
N CYS A 152 25.83 -5.27 26.47
CA CYS A 152 24.74 -5.31 27.44
C CYS A 152 25.20 -4.86 28.84
N PHE A 153 26.33 -5.39 29.32
CA PHE A 153 26.90 -5.02 30.61
C PHE A 153 27.29 -3.54 30.68
N ASN A 154 27.90 -3.02 29.62
CA ASN A 154 28.31 -1.62 29.54
C ASN A 154 27.10 -0.68 29.55
N ILE A 155 26.03 -1.01 28.82
CA ILE A 155 24.79 -0.22 28.80
C ILE A 155 24.14 -0.16 30.19
N GLU A 156 24.10 -1.29 30.90
CA GLU A 156 23.50 -1.38 32.24
C GLU A 156 24.26 -0.56 33.29
N ASN A 157 25.59 -0.52 33.20
CA ASN A 157 26.46 0.01 34.27
C ASN A 157 27.11 1.36 33.98
N THR A 158 27.09 1.87 32.74
CA THR A 158 27.68 3.18 32.39
C THR A 158 26.61 4.27 32.33
N ALA A 159 26.92 5.49 32.79
CA ALA A 159 25.96 6.60 32.79
C ALA A 159 25.87 7.35 31.43
N ILE A 160 26.91 7.27 30.59
CA ILE A 160 27.10 8.10 29.39
C ILE A 160 27.51 7.20 28.22
N THR A 161 26.79 7.28 27.11
CA THR A 161 27.19 6.70 25.81
C THR A 161 28.30 7.55 25.22
N SER A 162 29.49 6.97 25.02
CA SER A 162 30.64 7.65 24.41
C SER A 162 30.78 7.23 22.95
N GLU A 163 31.45 8.02 22.11
CA GLU A 163 31.71 7.62 20.72
C GLU A 163 32.57 6.35 20.60
N LYS A 164 33.26 5.96 21.68
CA LYS A 164 34.07 4.73 21.75
C LYS A 164 33.34 3.56 22.39
N SER A 165 32.03 3.66 22.60
CA SER A 165 31.29 2.58 23.24
C SER A 165 31.21 1.36 22.34
N THR A 166 31.16 0.17 22.96
CA THR A 166 31.20 -1.12 22.27
C THR A 166 30.02 -1.24 21.30
N GLU A 167 28.83 -0.81 21.71
CA GLU A 167 27.64 -0.81 20.86
C GLU A 167 27.83 0.05 19.60
N LYS A 168 28.42 1.24 19.72
CA LYS A 168 28.64 2.14 18.58
C LYS A 168 29.70 1.60 17.62
N GLN A 169 30.77 1.02 18.16
CA GLN A 169 31.78 0.32 17.36
C GLN A 169 31.17 -0.85 16.57
N LEU A 170 30.21 -1.58 17.15
CA LEU A 170 29.50 -2.66 16.46
C LEU A 170 28.54 -2.10 15.38
N PHE A 171 27.82 -1.01 15.67
CA PHE A 171 26.99 -0.31 14.69
C PHE A 171 27.82 0.15 13.48
N ASP A 172 28.94 0.84 13.72
CA ASP A 172 29.85 1.35 12.68
C ASP A 172 30.47 0.20 11.87
N LEU A 173 30.82 -0.92 12.51
CA LEU A 173 31.35 -2.10 11.83
C LEU A 173 30.31 -2.71 10.88
N ILE A 174 29.06 -2.84 11.31
CA ILE A 174 28.02 -3.41 10.45
C ILE A 174 27.67 -2.44 9.31
N GLU A 175 27.57 -1.14 9.60
CA GLU A 175 27.30 -0.10 8.60
C GLU A 175 28.41 -0.07 7.53
N SER A 176 29.68 -0.01 7.94
CA SER A 176 30.81 -0.04 7.00
C SER A 176 30.86 -1.33 6.18
N SER A 177 30.46 -2.46 6.78
CA SER A 177 30.39 -3.74 6.10
C SER A 177 29.31 -3.78 5.00
N CYS A 178 28.16 -3.18 5.26
CA CYS A 178 27.02 -3.18 4.34
C CYS A 178 27.08 -2.08 3.26
N ILE A 179 27.73 -0.94 3.52
CA ILE A 179 27.84 0.17 2.55
C ILE A 179 28.99 -0.05 1.57
N ASN A 180 30.19 -0.40 2.06
CA ASN A 180 31.39 -0.36 1.22
C ASN A 180 31.68 -1.67 0.48
N ASN A 181 31.02 -2.80 0.80
CA ASN A 181 31.43 -4.15 0.37
C ASN A 181 32.91 -4.49 0.64
N GLU A 182 33.64 -3.64 1.38
CA GLU A 182 35.08 -3.75 1.64
C GLU A 182 35.37 -4.72 2.81
N SER A 183 34.39 -4.98 3.67
CA SER A 183 34.55 -5.89 4.80
C SER A 183 34.42 -7.35 4.36
N SER A 184 35.37 -8.17 4.80
CA SER A 184 35.43 -9.62 4.60
C SER A 184 34.44 -10.43 5.49
N ILE A 185 33.51 -9.76 6.18
CA ILE A 185 32.64 -10.40 7.19
C ILE A 185 31.53 -11.20 6.51
N ASP A 186 31.38 -12.46 6.90
CA ASP A 186 30.33 -13.33 6.38
C ASP A 186 28.92 -12.85 6.75
N THR A 187 27.98 -12.99 5.82
CA THR A 187 26.57 -12.59 5.96
C THR A 187 25.90 -13.29 7.16
N SER A 188 26.26 -14.54 7.44
CA SER A 188 25.72 -15.28 8.59
C SER A 188 26.17 -14.71 9.94
N THR A 189 27.35 -14.10 9.98
CA THR A 189 27.92 -13.46 11.17
C THR A 189 27.33 -12.08 11.38
N LEU A 190 27.16 -11.30 10.32
CA LEU A 190 26.39 -10.04 10.36
C LEU A 190 24.98 -10.26 10.89
N LYS A 191 24.28 -11.30 10.41
CA LYS A 191 22.94 -11.65 10.93
C LYS A 191 22.92 -11.89 12.43
N LYS A 192 23.88 -12.65 12.97
CA LYS A 192 23.97 -12.92 14.41
C LYS A 192 24.29 -11.68 15.23
N LEU A 193 25.09 -10.76 14.68
CA LEU A 193 25.36 -9.48 15.32
C LEU A 193 24.09 -8.63 15.40
N VAL A 194 23.30 -8.55 14.33
CA VAL A 194 22.02 -7.83 14.31
C VAL A 194 20.99 -8.45 15.27
N ASP A 195 20.84 -9.78 15.24
CA ASP A 195 19.98 -10.51 16.18
C ASP A 195 20.43 -10.28 17.63
N GLY A 196 21.74 -10.26 17.86
CA GLY A 196 22.36 -10.06 19.15
C GLY A 196 22.22 -8.65 19.71
N LEU A 197 22.32 -7.63 18.86
CA LEU A 197 22.13 -6.23 19.23
C LEU A 197 20.70 -5.97 19.71
N ALA A 198 19.69 -6.78 19.35
CA ALA A 198 18.36 -6.67 19.95
C ALA A 198 18.39 -6.87 21.49
N ALA A 199 19.28 -7.73 22.01
CA ALA A 199 19.45 -7.93 23.45
C ALA A 199 19.99 -6.68 24.18
N THR A 200 20.69 -5.81 23.46
CA THR A 200 21.21 -4.55 24.01
C THR A 200 20.07 -3.54 24.30
N LEU A 201 18.97 -3.58 23.53
CA LEU A 201 17.77 -2.77 23.81
C LEU A 201 17.11 -3.20 25.13
N THR A 202 17.03 -4.50 25.38
CA THR A 202 16.50 -5.04 26.66
C THR A 202 17.34 -4.57 27.84
N SER A 203 18.66 -4.56 27.67
CA SER A 203 19.60 -4.08 28.69
C SER A 203 19.47 -2.57 28.92
N ALA A 204 19.31 -1.77 27.84
CA ALA A 204 19.04 -0.35 27.94
C ALA A 204 17.74 -0.06 28.70
N ARG A 205 16.69 -0.87 28.47
CA ARG A 205 15.42 -0.76 29.19
C ARG A 205 15.57 -1.01 30.69
N ASN A 206 16.34 -2.01 31.10
CA ASN A 206 16.59 -2.31 32.52
C ASN A 206 17.17 -1.10 33.30
N THR A 207 17.85 -0.18 32.60
CA THR A 207 18.38 1.05 33.21
C THR A 207 17.33 2.10 33.54
N ASN A 208 16.09 1.96 33.05
CA ASN A 208 15.01 2.96 33.13
C ASN A 208 15.39 4.36 32.59
N SER A 209 16.46 4.47 31.80
CA SER A 209 16.89 5.73 31.19
C SER A 209 16.27 5.89 29.80
N ARG A 210 15.39 6.88 29.65
CA ARG A 210 14.73 7.18 28.37
C ARG A 210 15.72 7.54 27.27
N ASP A 211 16.65 8.43 27.56
CA ASP A 211 17.56 8.97 26.54
C ASP A 211 18.48 7.88 25.97
N LYS A 212 18.96 6.97 26.83
CA LYS A 212 19.79 5.82 26.41
C LYS A 212 19.03 4.84 25.54
N TYR A 213 17.80 4.50 25.95
CA TYR A 213 16.97 3.57 25.19
C TYR A 213 16.64 4.14 23.81
N VAL A 214 16.19 5.40 23.77
CA VAL A 214 15.87 6.12 22.55
C VAL A 214 17.07 6.19 21.60
N SER A 215 18.27 6.53 22.10
CA SER A 215 19.46 6.65 21.24
C SER A 215 19.86 5.31 20.62
N LEU A 216 19.97 4.26 21.44
CA LEU A 216 20.38 2.92 21.00
C LEU A 216 19.42 2.37 19.93
N GLN A 217 18.14 2.65 20.12
CA GLN A 217 17.12 2.25 19.20
C GLN A 217 17.16 2.98 17.86
N ARG A 218 17.47 4.29 17.84
CA ARG A 218 17.65 5.02 16.58
C ARG A 218 18.73 4.35 15.75
N ASP A 219 19.85 4.05 16.38
CA ASP A 219 21.00 3.41 15.74
C ASP A 219 20.65 1.99 15.25
N TYR A 220 19.95 1.22 16.07
CA TYR A 220 19.48 -0.12 15.69
C TYR A 220 18.46 -0.10 14.54
N GLY A 221 17.48 0.81 14.57
CA GLY A 221 16.49 0.95 13.50
C GLY A 221 17.11 1.38 12.17
N ARG A 222 18.08 2.30 12.21
CA ARG A 222 18.86 2.72 11.02
C ARG A 222 19.58 1.54 10.39
N LEU A 223 20.21 0.69 11.22
CA LEU A 223 20.93 -0.49 10.77
C LEU A 223 20.00 -1.54 10.13
N LEU A 224 18.83 -1.79 10.73
CA LEU A 224 17.86 -2.74 10.19
C LEU A 224 17.37 -2.36 8.78
N ILE A 225 17.13 -1.07 8.53
CA ILE A 225 16.70 -0.58 7.21
C ILE A 225 17.82 -0.71 6.20
N LEU A 226 19.04 -0.35 6.58
CA LEU A 226 20.21 -0.51 5.73
C LEU A 226 20.43 -1.99 5.33
N PHE A 227 20.18 -2.92 6.26
CA PHE A 227 20.23 -4.36 5.99
C PHE A 227 19.13 -4.82 5.02
N PHE A 228 17.92 -4.26 5.14
CA PHE A 228 16.78 -4.61 4.28
C PHE A 228 16.89 -4.02 2.87
N ASP A 229 17.30 -2.76 2.75
CA ASP A 229 17.46 -2.06 1.47
C ASP A 229 18.56 -2.69 0.60
N LYS A 230 19.64 -3.21 1.20
CA LYS A 230 20.71 -3.93 0.49
C LYS A 230 20.35 -5.39 0.12
N LYS A 231 19.10 -5.80 0.29
CA LYS A 231 18.55 -7.10 -0.16
C LYS A 231 19.37 -8.32 0.28
N MET A 232 19.81 -8.37 1.55
CA MET A 232 20.14 -9.67 2.15
C MET A 232 18.83 -10.42 2.40
N LEU A 233 18.35 -11.10 1.35
CA LEU A 233 17.04 -11.74 1.15
C LEU A 233 16.61 -12.71 2.29
N ASN A 234 16.30 -12.19 3.47
CA ASN A 234 15.61 -12.94 4.51
C ASN A 234 14.64 -12.03 5.27
N TYR A 235 13.36 -12.19 4.95
CA TYR A 235 12.23 -11.58 5.66
C TYR A 235 12.24 -11.89 7.18
N ASP A 236 12.88 -12.98 7.59
CA ASP A 236 12.86 -13.52 8.96
C ASP A 236 13.43 -12.58 10.04
N VAL A 237 14.48 -11.80 9.75
CA VAL A 237 15.15 -10.96 10.77
C VAL A 237 14.27 -9.79 11.18
N PHE A 238 13.69 -9.09 10.19
CA PHE A 238 12.80 -7.98 10.47
C PHE A 238 11.44 -8.49 10.99
N GLU A 239 10.92 -9.62 10.50
CA GLU A 239 9.70 -10.21 11.05
C GLU A 239 9.89 -10.61 12.52
N ARG A 240 11.02 -11.22 12.87
CA ARG A 240 11.36 -11.55 14.25
C ARG A 240 11.54 -10.29 15.11
N PHE A 241 12.30 -9.30 14.63
CA PHE A 241 12.42 -8.02 15.32
C PHE A 241 11.04 -7.38 15.53
N SER A 242 10.17 -7.41 14.53
CA SER A 242 8.82 -6.89 14.67
C SER A 242 7.98 -7.70 15.65
N GLN A 243 8.11 -9.02 15.69
CA GLN A 243 7.36 -9.86 16.62
C GLN A 243 7.82 -9.56 18.05
N GLU A 244 9.13 -9.53 18.29
CA GLU A 244 9.72 -9.16 19.57
C GLU A 244 9.31 -7.73 19.97
N PHE A 245 9.36 -6.78 19.04
CA PHE A 245 8.89 -5.42 19.22
C PHE A 245 7.40 -5.34 19.59
N TYR A 246 6.56 -6.11 18.91
CA TYR A 246 5.12 -6.15 19.16
C TYR A 246 4.81 -6.79 20.51
N GLU A 247 5.51 -7.86 20.88
CA GLU A 247 5.41 -8.51 22.19
C GLU A 247 5.86 -7.58 23.32
N GLU A 248 6.94 -6.84 23.13
CA GLU A 248 7.42 -5.85 24.11
C GLU A 248 6.46 -4.67 24.23
N SER A 249 5.94 -4.17 23.11
CA SER A 249 4.88 -3.17 23.08
C SER A 249 3.67 -3.58 23.92
N ILE A 250 3.28 -4.87 23.87
CA ILE A 250 2.19 -5.41 24.70
C ILE A 250 2.53 -5.37 26.19
N LYS A 251 3.76 -5.78 26.56
CA LYS A 251 4.20 -5.81 27.97
C LYS A 251 4.24 -4.39 28.57
N GLU A 252 4.61 -3.38 27.79
CA GLU A 252 4.80 -2.00 28.24
C GLU A 252 3.52 -1.20 28.43
N ILE A 253 2.47 -1.47 27.64
CA ILE A 253 1.16 -0.83 27.83
C ILE A 253 0.67 -1.01 29.27
N ASN A 254 0.99 -2.16 29.88
CA ASN A 254 0.58 -2.54 31.22
C ASN A 254 1.54 -2.03 32.32
N SER A 255 2.77 -1.63 31.98
CA SER A 255 3.80 -1.21 32.96
C SER A 255 3.80 0.29 33.28
N GLY A 256 3.02 1.10 32.56
CA GLY A 256 2.99 2.56 32.72
C GLY A 256 4.16 3.30 32.07
N GLN A 257 5.12 2.59 31.47
CA GLN A 257 6.27 3.16 30.77
C GLN A 257 5.95 3.45 29.28
N TYR A 258 4.83 4.12 29.02
CA TYR A 258 4.31 4.36 27.67
C TYR A 258 5.21 5.22 26.77
N TRP A 259 6.26 5.85 27.33
CA TRP A 259 7.22 6.61 26.57
C TRP A 259 8.20 5.73 25.78
N LEU A 260 8.33 4.44 26.14
CA LEU A 260 9.10 3.43 25.40
C LEU A 260 8.42 3.21 24.05
N LEU A 261 7.16 2.74 24.00
CA LEU A 261 6.27 2.78 22.82
C LEU A 261 6.35 4.06 21.95
N LYS A 262 6.48 5.24 22.57
CA LYS A 262 6.61 6.54 21.87
C LYS A 262 8.01 6.78 21.29
N ALA A 263 9.04 6.34 21.99
CA ALA A 263 10.42 6.35 21.53
C ALA A 263 10.67 5.29 20.45
N ASP A 264 9.92 4.20 20.55
CA ASP A 264 10.21 2.92 19.96
C ASP A 264 10.11 2.91 18.44
N PHE A 265 8.96 3.35 17.94
CA PHE A 265 8.73 3.30 16.51
C PHE A 265 9.01 4.62 15.79
N LEU A 266 9.00 5.78 16.45
CA LEU A 266 8.77 7.09 15.80
C LEU A 266 9.93 8.06 15.87
N ILE A 267 10.83 7.86 16.85
CA ILE A 267 11.97 8.73 17.04
C ILE A 267 13.16 8.33 16.13
N SER A 268 13.23 7.08 15.71
CA SER A 268 14.18 6.52 14.72
C SER A 268 13.87 6.91 13.28
N VAL A 269 12.65 7.36 13.02
CA VAL A 269 12.05 7.37 11.70
C VAL A 269 12.51 8.51 10.79
N ASN A 270 12.82 9.66 11.39
CA ASN A 270 13.42 10.79 10.66
C ASN A 270 14.91 10.55 10.32
N ALA A 271 15.52 9.46 10.81
CA ALA A 271 16.92 9.09 10.56
C ALA A 271 17.06 7.95 9.52
N TRP A 272 15.95 7.52 8.93
CA TRP A 272 15.91 6.40 7.99
C TRP A 272 16.06 6.91 6.55
N ASP A 273 17.13 6.49 5.88
CA ASP A 273 17.31 6.68 4.44
C ASP A 273 16.71 5.45 3.73
N ILE A 274 15.53 5.61 3.11
CA ILE A 274 14.78 4.50 2.51
C ILE A 274 15.10 4.44 1.03
N GLN A 275 15.77 3.38 0.62
CA GLN A 275 16.17 3.14 -0.77
C GLN A 275 15.29 2.10 -1.47
N SER A 276 14.42 1.39 -0.74
CA SER A 276 13.56 0.33 -1.28
C SER A 276 12.06 0.60 -1.08
N PRO A 277 11.23 0.46 -2.14
CA PRO A 277 9.76 0.49 -2.03
C PRO A 277 9.17 -0.54 -1.06
N ASN A 278 9.83 -1.69 -0.91
CA ASN A 278 9.35 -2.77 -0.04
C ASN A 278 9.46 -2.41 1.45
N THR A 279 10.36 -1.50 1.79
CA THR A 279 10.52 -1.00 3.16
C THR A 279 9.27 -0.21 3.58
N ILE A 280 8.67 0.56 2.67
CA ILE A 280 7.43 1.30 2.91
C ILE A 280 6.25 0.37 3.18
N THR A 281 6.04 -0.64 2.34
CA THR A 281 4.91 -1.58 2.51
C THR A 281 5.03 -2.39 3.80
N PHE A 282 6.25 -2.73 4.18
CA PHE A 282 6.54 -3.38 5.45
C PHE A 282 6.22 -2.46 6.65
N ILE A 283 6.77 -1.24 6.69
CA ILE A 283 6.52 -0.26 7.76
C ILE A 283 5.01 0.02 7.90
N ASP A 284 4.32 0.19 6.78
CA ASP A 284 2.86 0.41 6.73
C ASP A 284 2.10 -0.72 7.42
N ARG A 285 2.46 -1.97 7.15
CA ARG A 285 1.86 -3.15 7.79
C ARG A 285 2.06 -3.14 9.31
N HIS A 286 3.24 -2.74 9.79
CA HIS A 286 3.50 -2.67 11.23
C HIS A 286 2.72 -1.58 11.93
N ILE A 287 2.63 -0.39 11.32
CA ILE A 287 1.78 0.68 11.86
C ILE A 287 0.33 0.22 11.92
N ARG A 288 -0.19 -0.48 10.90
CA ARG A 288 -1.57 -0.99 10.92
C ARG A 288 -1.82 -2.00 12.04
N ASN A 289 -0.90 -2.95 12.24
CA ASN A 289 -0.98 -3.89 13.36
C ASN A 289 -0.92 -3.19 14.72
N LEU A 290 -0.06 -2.17 14.84
CA LEU A 290 0.03 -1.35 16.05
C LEU A 290 -1.25 -0.54 16.28
N ILE A 291 -1.87 -0.01 15.22
CA ILE A 291 -3.17 0.67 15.28
C ILE A 291 -4.23 -0.28 15.82
N ASP A 292 -4.36 -1.48 15.25
CA ASP A 292 -5.37 -2.47 15.67
C ASP A 292 -5.20 -2.83 17.15
N PHE A 293 -3.96 -2.95 17.60
CA PHE A 293 -3.63 -3.20 18.99
C PHE A 293 -3.94 -2.01 19.93
N LEU A 294 -3.53 -0.80 19.54
CA LEU A 294 -3.72 0.41 20.34
C LEU A 294 -5.19 0.79 20.46
N VAL A 295 -5.98 0.59 19.42
CA VAL A 295 -7.42 0.84 19.41
C VAL A 295 -8.14 0.04 20.51
N ASP A 296 -7.66 -1.16 20.82
CA ASP A 296 -8.23 -2.03 21.85
C ASP A 296 -7.69 -1.76 23.26
N LYS A 297 -6.45 -1.32 23.38
CA LYS A 297 -5.77 -1.18 24.67
C LYS A 297 -5.69 0.26 25.18
N LYS A 298 -5.22 1.19 24.35
CA LYS A 298 -4.95 2.60 24.69
C LYS A 298 -5.16 3.49 23.45
N PRO A 299 -6.42 3.78 23.08
CA PRO A 299 -6.74 4.54 21.86
C PRO A 299 -6.26 6.00 21.90
N GLU A 300 -6.03 6.56 23.10
CA GLU A 300 -5.51 7.92 23.32
C GLU A 300 -4.10 8.16 22.73
N LEU A 301 -3.33 7.10 22.49
CA LEU A 301 -1.99 7.19 21.89
C LEU A 301 -2.03 7.26 20.35
N LEU A 302 -3.16 6.90 19.75
CA LEU A 302 -3.31 6.78 18.30
C LEU A 302 -3.12 8.10 17.53
N PRO A 303 -3.67 9.26 17.99
CA PRO A 303 -3.48 10.52 17.30
C PRO A 303 -2.00 10.89 17.13
N GLU A 304 -1.18 10.64 18.16
CA GLU A 304 0.25 10.91 18.16
C GLU A 304 1.02 9.94 17.27
N LEU A 305 0.66 8.65 17.28
CA LEU A 305 1.24 7.65 16.38
C LEU A 305 1.05 8.06 14.91
N ILE A 306 -0.16 8.47 14.55
CA ILE A 306 -0.48 8.82 13.16
C ILE A 306 0.16 10.15 12.74
N GLU A 307 0.20 11.14 13.64
CA GLU A 307 0.91 12.42 13.41
C GLU A 307 2.40 12.15 13.12
N ASN A 308 3.04 11.30 13.90
CA ASN A 308 4.45 10.97 13.72
C ASN A 308 4.71 10.07 12.48
N TYR A 309 3.86 9.07 12.21
CA TYR A 309 3.96 8.25 10.99
C TYR A 309 3.79 9.08 9.71
N ARG A 310 3.06 10.20 9.80
CA ARG A 310 2.94 11.13 8.68
C ARG A 310 4.13 12.07 8.59
N SER A 311 4.67 12.54 9.72
CA SER A 311 5.91 13.31 9.75
C SER A 311 7.08 12.54 9.13
N PHE A 312 7.11 11.22 9.29
CA PHE A 312 8.05 10.34 8.59
C PHE A 312 7.94 10.45 7.08
N ILE A 313 6.70 10.35 6.61
CA ILE A 313 6.37 10.26 5.19
C ILE A 313 6.39 11.65 4.55
N ALA A 314 6.46 12.72 5.36
CA ALA A 314 6.27 14.14 5.03
C ALA A 314 7.34 14.75 4.11
N TYR A 315 7.51 14.15 2.93
CA TYR A 315 7.84 14.88 1.73
C TYR A 315 6.52 15.14 1.00
N GLU A 316 6.22 16.39 0.64
CA GLU A 316 5.33 16.62 -0.49
C GLU A 316 6.01 15.96 -1.67
N SER A 317 5.43 14.89 -2.21
CA SER A 317 5.97 14.31 -3.41
C SER A 317 5.70 15.25 -4.57
N HIS A 318 6.76 15.63 -5.26
CA HIS A 318 6.68 16.33 -6.53
C HIS A 318 6.72 15.35 -7.69
N PHE A 319 6.50 14.07 -7.44
CA PHE A 319 6.63 12.97 -8.40
C PHE A 319 6.03 13.28 -9.76
N ASN A 320 4.81 13.82 -9.83
CA ASN A 320 4.22 14.18 -11.12
C ASN A 320 5.01 15.28 -11.82
N ASP A 321 5.30 16.38 -11.12
CA ASP A 321 6.01 17.53 -11.68
C ASP A 321 7.44 17.16 -12.11
N ASP A 322 8.13 16.37 -11.29
CA ASP A 322 9.48 15.88 -11.58
C ASP A 322 9.46 14.88 -12.74
N LEU A 323 8.49 13.95 -12.80
CA LEU A 323 8.34 13.04 -13.93
C LEU A 323 8.10 13.78 -15.27
N TYR A 324 7.39 14.91 -15.25
CA TYR A 324 7.21 15.76 -16.43
C TYR A 324 8.52 16.41 -16.92
N ARG A 325 9.53 16.56 -16.05
CA ARG A 325 10.88 17.05 -16.43
C ARG A 325 11.67 16.08 -17.30
N LEU A 326 11.20 14.84 -17.44
CA LEU A 326 11.80 13.89 -18.37
C LEU A 326 11.75 14.41 -19.83
N SER A 327 10.74 15.23 -20.16
CA SER A 327 10.50 15.74 -21.52
C SER A 327 11.46 16.84 -21.99
N ASP A 328 12.16 17.49 -21.05
CA ASP A 328 13.12 18.59 -21.28
C ASP A 328 14.51 18.31 -20.67
N LEU A 329 14.77 17.08 -20.18
CA LEU A 329 15.97 16.71 -19.42
C LEU A 329 17.32 17.01 -20.13
N PHE A 330 17.38 16.85 -21.46
CA PHE A 330 18.63 16.99 -22.23
C PHE A 330 18.67 18.23 -23.16
N GLY A 331 17.69 19.14 -23.09
CA GLY A 331 17.63 20.30 -23.97
C GLY A 331 16.22 20.85 -24.17
N ASP A 332 15.86 21.19 -25.41
CA ASP A 332 14.56 21.77 -25.73
C ASP A 332 13.41 20.77 -25.55
N TYR A 333 12.27 21.27 -25.08
CA TYR A 333 11.05 20.50 -24.83
C TYR A 333 10.60 19.68 -26.06
N ASN A 334 10.50 18.36 -25.91
CA ASN A 334 10.10 17.45 -26.98
C ASN A 334 8.66 16.94 -26.80
N ASN A 335 7.75 17.39 -27.67
CA ASN A 335 6.34 16.97 -27.66
C ASN A 335 6.15 15.45 -27.75
N ASN A 336 6.99 14.75 -28.52
CA ASN A 336 6.86 13.30 -28.68
C ASN A 336 7.22 12.56 -27.37
N TYR A 337 8.21 13.07 -26.63
CA TYR A 337 8.58 12.53 -25.32
C TYR A 337 7.50 12.82 -24.28
N PHE A 338 6.84 13.98 -24.35
CA PHE A 338 5.71 14.29 -23.49
C PHE A 338 4.50 13.37 -23.73
N GLU A 339 4.13 13.08 -24.98
CA GLU A 339 3.04 12.15 -25.31
C GLU A 339 3.35 10.72 -24.88
N GLU A 340 4.58 10.26 -25.08
CA GLU A 340 5.02 8.93 -24.68
C GLU A 340 5.09 8.78 -23.14
N MET A 341 5.54 9.82 -22.42
CA MET A 341 5.50 9.83 -20.95
C MET A 341 4.07 9.91 -20.41
N SER A 342 3.20 10.74 -21.00
CA SER A 342 1.78 10.79 -20.62
C SER A 342 1.07 9.45 -20.85
N SER A 343 1.47 8.72 -21.88
CA SER A 343 1.00 7.36 -22.13
C SER A 343 1.57 6.37 -21.10
N PHE A 344 2.84 6.51 -20.73
CA PHE A 344 3.48 5.71 -19.68
C PHE A 344 2.79 5.85 -18.32
N THR A 345 2.49 7.07 -17.89
CA THR A 345 1.79 7.32 -16.61
C THR A 345 0.39 6.73 -16.60
N ALA A 346 -0.39 6.95 -17.66
CA ALA A 346 -1.74 6.40 -17.78
C ALA A 346 -1.76 4.87 -17.79
N ASN A 347 -0.79 4.23 -18.46
CA ASN A 347 -0.74 2.77 -18.59
C ASN A 347 -0.18 2.08 -17.33
N ASN A 348 0.67 2.74 -16.56
CA ASN A 348 1.38 2.14 -15.42
C ASN A 348 0.90 2.65 -14.04
N GLU A 349 -0.16 3.46 -13.97
CA GLU A 349 -0.70 3.98 -12.69
C GLU A 349 -1.06 2.86 -11.69
N GLU A 350 -1.53 1.71 -12.19
CA GLU A 350 -1.82 0.54 -11.35
C GLU A 350 -0.55 -0.17 -10.85
N LEU A 351 0.54 -0.15 -11.62
CA LEU A 351 1.82 -0.76 -11.23
C LEU A 351 2.44 -0.02 -10.04
N LEU A 352 2.30 1.32 -9.99
CA LEU A 352 2.75 2.11 -8.84
C LEU A 352 2.13 1.59 -7.53
N LYS A 353 0.85 1.19 -7.54
CA LYS A 353 0.16 0.72 -6.32
C LYS A 353 0.38 -0.77 -6.03
N THR A 354 0.55 -1.59 -7.06
CA THR A 354 0.55 -3.06 -6.92
C THR A 354 1.94 -3.67 -6.94
N LYS A 355 2.85 -3.15 -7.78
CA LYS A 355 4.21 -3.65 -7.98
C LYS A 355 5.19 -2.50 -8.26
N PRO A 356 5.60 -1.75 -7.23
CA PRO A 356 6.36 -0.53 -7.42
C PRO A 356 7.75 -0.75 -8.02
N GLN A 357 8.35 -1.93 -7.80
CA GLN A 357 9.62 -2.28 -8.43
C GLN A 357 9.50 -2.40 -9.95
N GLU A 358 8.42 -2.99 -10.46
CA GLU A 358 8.17 -3.07 -11.92
C GLU A 358 7.91 -1.68 -12.52
N TYR A 359 7.32 -0.76 -11.75
CA TYR A 359 7.18 0.64 -12.17
C TYR A 359 8.54 1.34 -12.31
N ILE A 360 9.44 1.17 -11.33
CA ILE A 360 10.81 1.69 -11.38
C ILE A 360 11.58 1.10 -12.57
N ASP A 361 11.52 -0.21 -12.76
CA ASP A 361 12.23 -0.88 -13.85
C ASP A 361 11.74 -0.36 -15.23
N ASN A 362 10.43 -0.18 -15.40
CA ASN A 362 9.86 0.38 -16.62
C ASN A 362 10.22 1.86 -16.83
N PHE A 363 10.34 2.64 -15.74
CA PHE A 363 10.80 4.02 -15.79
C PHE A 363 12.28 4.11 -16.21
N ILE A 364 13.15 3.25 -15.66
CA ILE A 364 14.57 3.18 -16.03
C ILE A 364 14.69 2.85 -17.53
N LEU A 365 13.90 1.91 -18.05
CA LEU A 365 13.88 1.60 -19.49
C LEU A 365 13.48 2.81 -20.35
N LEU A 366 12.55 3.64 -19.89
CA LEU A 366 12.14 4.86 -20.58
C LEU A 366 13.25 5.92 -20.56
N LEU A 367 13.91 6.10 -19.41
CA LEU A 367 15.04 7.01 -19.25
C LEU A 367 16.24 6.56 -20.11
N ASP A 368 16.54 5.27 -20.16
CA ASP A 368 17.58 4.68 -21.01
C ASP A 368 17.31 4.96 -22.48
N LYS A 369 16.05 4.80 -22.91
CA LYS A 369 15.64 5.10 -24.29
C LYS A 369 15.92 6.57 -24.62
N TYR A 370 15.53 7.51 -23.76
CA TYR A 370 15.74 8.95 -24.01
C TYR A 370 17.21 9.34 -23.94
N THR A 371 17.97 8.69 -23.07
CA THR A 371 19.43 8.85 -22.99
C THR A 371 20.10 8.36 -24.27
N GLN A 372 19.68 7.22 -24.83
CA GLN A 372 20.19 6.68 -26.09
C GLN A 372 19.84 7.57 -27.29
N ASP A 373 18.60 8.05 -27.37
CA ASP A 373 18.16 8.97 -28.43
C ASP A 373 18.97 10.27 -28.41
N SER A 374 19.36 10.73 -27.22
CA SER A 374 20.18 11.94 -27.02
C SER A 374 21.67 11.72 -27.34
N LEU A 375 22.15 10.48 -27.32
CA LEU A 375 23.55 10.08 -27.61
C LEU A 375 23.78 9.84 -29.12
N LEU A 376 23.43 10.81 -29.98
CA LEU A 376 23.70 10.73 -31.41
C LEU A 376 25.22 10.68 -31.72
N PRO A 377 25.65 10.06 -32.85
CA PRO A 377 27.07 9.91 -33.19
C PRO A 377 27.85 11.24 -33.27
N SER A 378 27.16 12.35 -33.54
CA SER A 378 27.69 13.70 -33.72
C SER A 378 28.01 14.45 -32.41
N VAL A 379 27.68 13.90 -31.24
CA VAL A 379 27.86 14.56 -29.94
C VAL A 379 29.30 14.45 -29.45
N LEU A 380 29.89 15.58 -29.03
CA LEU A 380 31.26 15.69 -28.47
C LEU A 380 31.45 14.82 -27.21
N PRO A 381 32.67 14.29 -26.94
CA PRO A 381 32.94 13.41 -25.80
C PRO A 381 32.51 13.99 -24.45
N ASN A 382 32.84 15.26 -24.17
CA ASN A 382 32.46 15.92 -22.91
C ASN A 382 30.94 16.00 -22.74
N ARG A 383 30.19 16.26 -23.82
CA ARG A 383 28.73 16.31 -23.77
C ARG A 383 28.10 14.93 -23.58
N ARG A 384 28.77 13.86 -24.02
CA ARG A 384 28.33 12.47 -23.75
C ARG A 384 28.49 12.10 -22.28
N GLU A 385 29.56 12.55 -21.62
CA GLU A 385 29.75 12.34 -20.18
C GLU A 385 28.73 13.16 -19.37
N GLU A 386 28.47 14.42 -19.76
CA GLU A 386 27.42 15.26 -19.15
C GLU A 386 26.03 14.61 -19.25
N ILE A 387 25.64 14.08 -20.42
CA ILE A 387 24.34 13.41 -20.61
C ILE A 387 24.20 12.19 -19.69
N LYS A 388 25.26 11.38 -19.58
CA LYS A 388 25.26 10.20 -18.69
C LYS A 388 25.17 10.59 -17.22
N GLN A 389 25.84 11.67 -16.82
CA GLN A 389 25.78 12.18 -15.46
C GLN A 389 24.38 12.71 -15.12
N ILE A 390 23.79 13.54 -16.00
CA ILE A 390 22.42 14.06 -15.83
C ILE A 390 21.39 12.92 -15.74
N ALA A 391 21.52 11.90 -16.60
CA ALA A 391 20.64 10.73 -16.57
C ALA A 391 20.74 9.98 -15.21
N SER A 392 21.96 9.75 -14.73
CA SER A 392 22.19 9.05 -13.46
C SER A 392 21.71 9.86 -12.25
N GLU A 393 21.87 11.18 -12.25
CA GLU A 393 21.37 12.06 -11.18
C GLU A 393 19.83 12.05 -11.16
N TYR A 394 19.21 12.20 -12.34
CA TYR A 394 17.76 12.19 -12.48
C TYR A 394 17.11 10.84 -12.16
N GLU A 395 17.78 9.72 -12.51
CA GLU A 395 17.33 8.37 -12.12
C GLU A 395 17.21 8.25 -10.59
N GLN A 396 18.25 8.68 -9.86
CA GLN A 396 18.26 8.63 -8.40
C GLN A 396 17.21 9.56 -7.76
N GLU A 397 17.06 10.78 -8.29
CA GLU A 397 16.02 11.71 -7.86
C GLU A 397 14.63 11.12 -8.06
N MET A 398 14.35 10.56 -9.23
CA MET A 398 13.04 10.00 -9.56
C MET A 398 12.72 8.71 -8.79
N ILE A 399 13.69 7.83 -8.56
CA ILE A 399 13.49 6.66 -7.68
C ILE A 399 13.11 7.13 -6.27
N THR A 400 13.78 8.16 -5.75
CA THR A 400 13.49 8.74 -4.44
C THR A 400 12.07 9.34 -4.41
N GLU A 401 11.65 10.06 -5.46
CA GLU A 401 10.30 10.60 -5.57
C GLU A 401 9.22 9.52 -5.70
N ILE A 402 9.48 8.44 -6.44
CA ILE A 402 8.58 7.28 -6.51
C ILE A 402 8.39 6.69 -5.10
N ILE A 403 9.47 6.50 -4.34
CA ILE A 403 9.39 6.01 -2.96
C ILE A 403 8.59 6.97 -2.07
N ARG A 404 8.76 8.29 -2.22
CA ARG A 404 7.98 9.31 -1.50
C ARG A 404 6.48 9.26 -1.83
N GLU A 405 6.12 9.07 -3.10
CA GLU A 405 4.72 8.95 -3.50
C GLU A 405 4.09 7.67 -2.95
N LEU A 406 4.80 6.54 -2.99
CA LEU A 406 4.35 5.28 -2.37
C LEU A 406 4.13 5.44 -0.87
N ALA A 407 5.05 6.10 -0.19
CA ALA A 407 4.93 6.42 1.22
C ALA A 407 3.69 7.29 1.48
N THR A 408 3.46 8.32 0.66
CA THR A 408 2.29 9.20 0.76
C THR A 408 0.97 8.44 0.59
N ILE A 409 0.91 7.52 -0.37
CA ILE A 409 -0.22 6.62 -0.57
C ILE A 409 -0.41 5.70 0.65
N ALA A 410 0.66 5.09 1.17
CA ALA A 410 0.62 4.23 2.35
C ALA A 410 0.14 4.97 3.60
N ALA A 411 0.70 6.16 3.89
CA ALA A 411 0.25 7.06 4.96
C ALA A 411 -1.24 7.33 4.90
N LYS A 412 -1.75 7.65 3.71
CA LYS A 412 -3.17 7.94 3.50
C LYS A 412 -4.03 6.71 3.77
N ASN A 413 -3.61 5.54 3.31
CA ASN A 413 -4.35 4.30 3.50
C ASN A 413 -4.37 3.87 4.98
N THR A 414 -3.25 4.01 5.68
CA THR A 414 -3.11 3.69 7.10
C THR A 414 -3.84 4.69 8.00
N ALA A 415 -3.84 5.97 7.63
CA ALA A 415 -4.70 6.98 8.24
C ALA A 415 -6.19 6.61 8.13
N GLN A 416 -6.63 6.17 6.96
CA GLN A 416 -8.00 5.70 6.73
C GLN A 416 -8.31 4.43 7.52
N HIS A 417 -7.35 3.52 7.64
CA HIS A 417 -7.45 2.32 8.49
C HIS A 417 -7.64 2.68 9.97
N ALA A 418 -6.88 3.65 10.48
CA ALA A 418 -7.02 4.11 11.86
C ALA A 418 -8.41 4.65 12.20
N ILE A 419 -8.98 5.48 11.31
CA ILE A 419 -10.35 6.00 11.47
C ILE A 419 -11.35 4.84 11.54
N ARG A 420 -11.19 3.86 10.65
CA ARG A 420 -12.04 2.68 10.60
C ARG A 420 -11.96 1.87 11.89
N ALA A 421 -10.75 1.59 12.38
CA ALA A 421 -10.53 0.81 13.60
C ALA A 421 -11.12 1.54 14.83
N LEU A 422 -10.86 2.84 15.00
CA LEU A 422 -11.45 3.65 16.08
C LEU A 422 -12.98 3.66 16.02
N ALA A 423 -13.56 3.83 14.82
CA ALA A 423 -15.01 3.86 14.63
C ALA A 423 -15.68 2.50 14.86
N GLN A 424 -14.95 1.39 14.73
CA GLN A 424 -15.44 0.05 15.09
C GLN A 424 -15.55 -0.12 16.61
N LYS A 425 -14.60 0.43 17.38
CA LYS A 425 -14.59 0.36 18.85
C LYS A 425 -15.28 1.53 19.54
N SER A 426 -15.97 2.38 18.78
CA SER A 426 -16.71 3.56 19.29
C SER A 426 -15.83 4.55 20.06
N GLN A 427 -14.54 4.68 19.69
CA GLN A 427 -13.58 5.58 20.32
C GLN A 427 -13.67 6.99 19.73
N TRP A 428 -14.82 7.63 19.93
CA TRP A 428 -15.20 8.89 19.26
C TRP A 428 -14.32 10.09 19.63
N GLY A 429 -13.89 10.19 20.90
CA GLY A 429 -12.97 11.25 21.35
C GLY A 429 -11.66 11.22 20.59
N CYS A 430 -11.05 10.04 20.44
CA CYS A 430 -9.79 9.88 19.72
C CYS A 430 -9.91 10.20 18.21
N ILE A 431 -11.11 10.05 17.61
CA ILE A 431 -11.36 10.49 16.23
C ILE A 431 -11.32 12.02 16.12
N LEU A 432 -11.83 12.73 17.15
CA LEU A 432 -11.75 14.18 17.24
C LEU A 432 -10.31 14.64 17.53
N ASP A 433 -9.62 14.01 18.47
CA ASP A 433 -8.20 14.31 18.77
C ASP A 433 -7.31 14.15 17.53
N CYS A 434 -7.57 13.09 16.75
CA CYS A 434 -7.02 12.94 15.42
C CYS A 434 -7.32 14.21 14.60
N HIS A 435 -8.60 14.49 14.31
CA HIS A 435 -9.01 15.65 13.51
C HIS A 435 -8.35 16.97 13.94
N GLU A 436 -8.29 17.25 15.25
CA GLU A 436 -7.71 18.46 15.82
C GLU A 436 -6.20 18.55 15.59
N ARG A 437 -5.43 17.49 15.87
CA ARG A 437 -3.98 17.50 15.62
C ARG A 437 -3.63 17.71 14.14
N PHE A 438 -4.53 17.37 13.23
CA PHE A 438 -4.34 17.56 11.79
C PHE A 438 -4.77 18.94 11.27
N SER A 439 -5.30 19.83 12.10
CA SER A 439 -5.49 21.22 11.70
C SER A 439 -4.12 21.94 11.64
N PRO A 440 -3.82 22.70 10.57
CA PRO A 440 -2.56 23.42 10.43
C PRO A 440 -2.24 24.37 11.60
N ALA A 441 -3.27 24.78 12.34
CA ALA A 441 -3.15 25.69 13.48
C ALA A 441 -2.73 25.00 14.79
N SER A 442 -2.89 23.68 14.91
CA SER A 442 -2.69 22.91 16.15
C SER A 442 -1.64 21.80 16.02
N SER A 443 -1.27 21.42 14.79
CA SER A 443 -0.15 20.51 14.53
C SER A 443 1.16 21.08 15.08
N LYS A 444 1.93 20.24 15.81
CA LYS A 444 3.31 20.61 16.21
C LYS A 444 4.30 20.45 15.06
N VAL A 445 3.88 19.80 13.98
CA VAL A 445 4.70 19.49 12.81
C VAL A 445 4.37 20.49 11.70
N ILE A 446 5.41 21.19 11.22
CA ILE A 446 5.31 22.33 10.28
C ILE A 446 4.90 21.89 8.86
N ARG A 447 4.99 20.59 8.53
CA ARG A 447 4.65 20.04 7.22
C ARG A 447 3.86 18.73 7.37
N LEU A 448 2.54 18.81 7.24
CA LEU A 448 1.66 17.63 7.21
C LEU A 448 1.38 17.27 5.75
N GLY A 449 1.98 16.17 5.26
CA GLY A 449 1.86 15.77 3.85
C GLY A 449 0.44 15.43 3.37
N VAL A 450 -0.50 15.08 4.27
CA VAL A 450 -1.91 14.80 3.92
C VAL A 450 -2.82 15.10 5.12
N SER A 451 -4.09 15.53 4.94
CA SER A 451 -5.10 15.64 6.03
C SER A 451 -5.79 14.30 6.31
N LEU A 452 -5.91 13.86 7.58
CA LEU A 452 -6.45 12.52 7.93
C LEU A 452 -7.97 12.46 7.73
N LEU A 453 -8.61 13.51 8.19
CA LEU A 453 -10.01 13.81 7.98
C LEU A 453 -10.08 15.11 7.16
N PRO A 454 -11.00 15.23 6.22
CA PRO A 454 -11.14 16.46 5.46
C PRO A 454 -11.45 17.63 6.41
N SER A 455 -10.69 18.73 6.29
CA SER A 455 -10.77 19.90 7.18
C SER A 455 -12.12 20.64 7.13
N SER A 456 -12.98 20.29 6.17
CA SER A 456 -14.33 20.83 6.05
C SER A 456 -15.37 19.73 5.95
N THR A 457 -16.52 19.99 6.56
CA THR A 457 -17.72 19.15 6.48
C THR A 457 -18.16 18.93 5.03
N SER A 458 -17.99 19.92 4.14
CA SER A 458 -18.18 19.78 2.69
C SER A 458 -17.28 18.71 2.06
N CYS A 459 -16.00 18.67 2.43
CA CYS A 459 -15.07 17.69 1.89
C CYS A 459 -15.32 16.28 2.48
N THR A 460 -15.77 16.16 3.74
CA THR A 460 -16.26 14.89 4.29
C THR A 460 -17.49 14.37 3.55
N ILE A 461 -18.43 15.24 3.19
CA ILE A 461 -19.62 14.89 2.41
C ILE A 461 -19.22 14.34 1.03
N GLN A 462 -18.23 14.95 0.37
CA GLN A 462 -17.69 14.44 -0.89
C GLN A 462 -17.06 13.05 -0.73
N GLN A 463 -16.38 12.78 0.39
CA GLN A 463 -15.80 11.46 0.64
C GLN A 463 -16.86 10.36 0.81
N LEU A 464 -18.05 10.67 1.36
CA LEU A 464 -19.18 9.72 1.41
C LEU A 464 -19.60 9.24 0.01
N GLY A 465 -19.45 10.08 -1.02
CA GLY A 465 -19.82 9.76 -2.41
C GLY A 465 -18.77 8.97 -3.17
N LYS A 466 -17.49 9.03 -2.77
CA LYS A 466 -16.40 8.44 -3.56
C LYS A 466 -16.41 6.91 -3.54
N SER A 467 -16.15 6.30 -4.68
CA SER A 467 -15.74 4.91 -4.75
C SER A 467 -14.27 4.86 -4.34
N HIS A 468 -13.99 4.38 -3.13
CA HIS A 468 -12.62 4.16 -2.71
C HIS A 468 -12.09 2.95 -3.49
N GLY A 469 -10.95 3.09 -4.18
CA GLY A 469 -10.37 2.09 -5.09
C GLY A 469 -9.86 0.81 -4.44
N TYR A 470 -10.46 0.41 -3.31
CA TYR A 470 -10.21 -0.84 -2.63
C TYR A 470 -11.15 -1.93 -3.14
N SER A 471 -10.88 -3.19 -2.76
CA SER A 471 -11.86 -4.27 -2.93
C SER A 471 -13.24 -3.87 -2.37
N SER A 472 -14.31 -4.39 -2.98
CA SER A 472 -15.70 -4.01 -2.63
C SER A 472 -15.98 -4.09 -1.13
N LEU A 473 -15.48 -5.13 -0.45
CA LEU A 473 -15.61 -5.31 1.00
C LEU A 473 -14.95 -4.18 1.82
N HIS A 474 -13.69 -3.84 1.52
CA HIS A 474 -12.98 -2.78 2.23
C HIS A 474 -13.60 -1.40 1.98
N SER A 475 -14.17 -1.21 0.78
CA SER A 475 -14.85 0.03 0.41
C SER A 475 -16.14 0.25 1.21
N GLU A 476 -16.92 -0.81 1.47
CA GLU A 476 -18.14 -0.74 2.27
C GLU A 476 -17.86 -0.45 3.75
N GLU A 477 -16.83 -1.09 4.30
CA GLU A 477 -16.41 -0.90 5.69
C GLU A 477 -15.90 0.52 5.93
N LEU A 478 -15.15 1.09 4.97
CA LEU A 478 -14.70 2.48 5.03
C LEU A 478 -15.88 3.46 4.90
N GLY A 479 -16.82 3.19 4.00
CA GLY A 479 -18.05 3.98 3.87
C GLY A 479 -18.88 3.99 5.16
N SER A 480 -18.99 2.84 5.83
CA SER A 480 -19.63 2.73 7.14
C SER A 480 -18.90 3.53 8.22
N ALA A 481 -17.57 3.52 8.22
CA ALA A 481 -16.77 4.33 9.15
C ALA A 481 -17.00 5.84 8.95
N TYR A 482 -16.99 6.32 7.71
CA TYR A 482 -17.30 7.73 7.41
C TYR A 482 -18.72 8.12 7.82
N ASN A 483 -19.71 7.23 7.60
CA ASN A 483 -21.08 7.46 8.06
C ASN A 483 -21.18 7.63 9.59
N ARG A 484 -20.34 6.92 10.35
CA ARG A 484 -20.25 7.02 11.81
C ARG A 484 -19.50 8.28 12.26
N ALA A 485 -18.45 8.67 11.54
CA ALA A 485 -17.64 9.84 11.87
C ALA A 485 -18.33 11.17 11.51
N PHE A 486 -19.14 11.21 10.44
CA PHE A 486 -19.75 12.44 9.93
C PHE A 486 -20.57 13.22 10.97
N PRO A 487 -21.46 12.60 11.78
CA PRO A 487 -22.18 13.30 12.84
C PRO A 487 -21.27 14.02 13.86
N LEU A 488 -20.13 13.41 14.22
CA LEU A 488 -19.16 14.00 15.15
C LEU A 488 -18.49 15.24 14.56
N LEU A 489 -18.13 15.20 13.28
CA LEU A 489 -17.53 16.34 12.59
C LEU A 489 -18.50 17.51 12.46
N VAL A 490 -19.79 17.23 12.24
CA VAL A 490 -20.84 18.26 12.24
C VAL A 490 -20.99 18.87 13.64
N MET A 491 -21.00 18.05 14.69
CA MET A 491 -21.03 18.52 16.08
C MET A 491 -19.79 19.34 16.42
N TYR A 492 -18.60 18.93 15.98
CA TYR A 492 -17.35 19.65 16.19
C TYR A 492 -17.32 21.00 15.45
N ALA A 493 -17.80 21.06 14.21
CA ALA A 493 -17.95 22.32 13.49
C ALA A 493 -18.93 23.27 14.21
N LEU A 494 -20.01 22.73 14.77
CA LEU A 494 -20.96 23.48 15.59
C LEU A 494 -20.32 23.96 16.91
N TYR A 495 -19.48 23.15 17.53
CA TYR A 495 -18.72 23.50 18.72
C TYR A 495 -17.73 24.64 18.46
N ASN A 496 -16.96 24.57 17.37
CA ASN A 496 -16.07 25.66 16.96
C ASN A 496 -16.83 26.97 16.69
N TRP A 497 -18.00 26.88 16.06
CA TRP A 497 -18.87 28.04 15.89
C TRP A 497 -19.37 28.59 17.23
N ARG A 498 -19.75 27.70 18.16
CA ARG A 498 -20.26 28.03 19.50
C ARG A 498 -19.21 28.74 20.35
N ILE A 499 -17.95 28.28 20.34
CA ILE A 499 -16.83 28.95 21.04
C ILE A 499 -16.62 30.37 20.50
N ASN A 500 -16.69 30.55 19.19
CA ASN A 500 -16.53 31.86 18.56
C ASN A 500 -17.76 32.77 18.72
N ASN A 501 -18.90 32.25 19.20
CA ASN A 501 -20.17 32.96 19.33
C ASN A 501 -20.85 32.64 20.67
N LEU A 502 -20.17 32.93 21.79
CA LEU A 502 -20.62 32.53 23.12
C LEU A 502 -22.02 33.07 23.52
N GLU A 503 -22.42 34.21 22.97
CA GLU A 503 -23.68 34.88 23.29
C GLU A 503 -24.88 34.40 22.45
N LYS A 504 -24.63 33.61 21.39
CA LYS A 504 -25.67 33.19 20.44
C LYS A 504 -26.13 31.76 20.69
N ASN A 505 -27.43 31.52 20.55
CA ASN A 505 -28.01 30.18 20.62
C ASN A 505 -27.48 29.27 19.48
N LEU A 506 -27.27 27.99 19.76
CA LEU A 506 -26.86 26.95 18.79
C LEU A 506 -27.73 26.90 17.52
N ARG A 507 -29.01 27.30 17.58
CA ARG A 507 -29.90 27.42 16.40
C ARG A 507 -29.38 28.39 15.35
N HIS A 508 -28.69 29.46 15.74
CA HIS A 508 -28.05 30.38 14.77
C HIS A 508 -26.83 29.71 14.10
N GLY A 509 -26.13 28.84 14.83
CA GLY A 509 -25.06 28.01 14.30
C GLY A 509 -25.56 27.03 13.26
N VAL A 510 -26.74 26.42 13.48
CA VAL A 510 -27.40 25.55 12.50
C VAL A 510 -27.58 26.27 11.16
N THR A 511 -28.11 27.50 11.16
CA THR A 511 -28.32 28.26 9.92
C THR A 511 -27.01 28.68 9.26
N SER A 512 -26.00 29.09 10.04
CA SER A 512 -24.70 29.51 9.52
C SER A 512 -23.99 28.33 8.85
N ILE A 513 -23.89 27.20 9.54
CA ILE A 513 -23.24 26.00 9.05
C ILE A 513 -24.00 25.47 7.83
N SER A 514 -25.33 25.38 7.92
CA SER A 514 -26.20 24.94 6.81
C SER A 514 -26.09 25.81 5.55
N GLY A 515 -25.79 27.10 5.69
CA GLY A 515 -25.62 28.03 4.56
C GLY A 515 -24.23 28.00 3.92
N THR A 516 -23.20 27.51 4.62
CA THR A 516 -21.82 27.44 4.10
C THR A 516 -21.52 26.19 3.27
N PHE A 517 -22.45 25.23 3.23
CA PHE A 517 -22.23 23.99 2.49
C PHE A 517 -22.27 24.22 0.99
N ASN A 518 -21.12 24.07 0.35
CA ASN A 518 -21.04 23.89 -1.10
C ASN A 518 -20.66 22.43 -1.38
N ILE A 519 -21.47 21.75 -2.19
CA ILE A 519 -21.22 20.39 -2.64
C ILE A 519 -20.83 20.52 -4.11
N GLY A 520 -19.52 20.52 -4.36
CA GLY A 520 -18.95 20.68 -5.70
C GLY A 520 -19.14 19.47 -6.64
N GLU A 521 -20.19 18.66 -6.45
CA GLU A 521 -20.38 17.44 -7.24
C GLU A 521 -21.11 17.69 -8.56
N LYS A 522 -20.60 17.06 -9.62
CA LYS A 522 -21.05 17.30 -11.00
C LYS A 522 -21.94 16.18 -11.59
N THR A 523 -22.14 15.06 -10.90
CA THR A 523 -22.87 13.89 -11.46
C THR A 523 -24.03 13.42 -10.59
N ILE A 524 -25.13 13.00 -11.24
CA ILE A 524 -26.35 12.51 -10.56
C ILE A 524 -26.07 11.27 -9.71
N LYS A 525 -25.23 10.34 -10.20
CA LYS A 525 -24.85 9.11 -9.49
C LYS A 525 -24.23 9.39 -8.12
N ASN A 526 -23.21 10.26 -8.09
CA ASN A 526 -22.50 10.56 -6.86
C ASN A 526 -23.43 11.29 -5.88
N ALA A 527 -24.24 12.24 -6.36
CA ALA A 527 -25.25 12.90 -5.54
C ALA A 527 -26.28 11.93 -4.95
N LYS A 528 -26.78 10.94 -5.73
CA LYS A 528 -27.67 9.86 -5.23
C LYS A 528 -26.97 9.02 -4.15
N LYS A 529 -25.70 8.67 -4.33
CA LYS A 529 -24.91 7.91 -3.37
C LYS A 529 -24.65 8.70 -2.09
N ILE A 530 -24.29 9.97 -2.16
CA ILE A 530 -24.18 10.82 -0.97
C ILE A 530 -25.52 10.89 -0.22
N LEU A 531 -26.63 11.04 -0.94
CA LEU A 531 -27.97 11.06 -0.33
C LEU A 531 -28.32 9.77 0.42
N SER A 532 -27.93 8.61 -0.12
CA SER A 532 -28.12 7.32 0.57
C SER A 532 -27.21 7.21 1.80
N GLU A 533 -25.93 7.56 1.69
CA GLU A 533 -24.98 7.54 2.79
C GLU A 533 -25.34 8.56 3.90
N LEU A 534 -25.79 9.77 3.56
CA LEU A 534 -26.32 10.73 4.54
C LEU A 534 -27.57 10.21 5.27
N THR A 535 -28.37 9.36 4.62
CA THR A 535 -29.50 8.72 5.29
C THR A 535 -29.03 7.69 6.33
N ARG A 536 -27.91 7.00 6.07
CA ARG A 536 -27.24 6.13 7.05
C ARG A 536 -26.54 6.94 8.14
N SER A 537 -25.86 8.03 7.80
CA SER A 537 -25.27 8.96 8.76
C SER A 537 -26.32 9.56 9.71
N MET A 538 -27.52 9.86 9.21
CA MET A 538 -28.65 10.30 10.02
C MET A 538 -29.12 9.24 11.02
N TYR A 539 -29.03 7.95 10.68
CA TYR A 539 -29.33 6.87 11.62
C TYR A 539 -28.35 6.90 12.81
N TYR A 540 -27.04 7.09 12.55
CA TYR A 540 -26.04 7.22 13.60
C TYR A 540 -26.20 8.50 14.42
N ALA A 541 -26.46 9.64 13.79
CA ALA A 541 -26.67 10.93 14.47
C ALA A 541 -27.86 10.93 15.45
N LYS A 542 -28.84 10.02 15.28
CA LYS A 542 -29.96 9.85 16.22
C LYS A 542 -29.55 9.17 17.52
N SER A 543 -28.40 8.50 17.58
CA SER A 543 -27.90 7.97 18.85
C SER A 543 -27.37 9.12 19.72
N ARG A 544 -27.80 9.16 20.99
CA ARG A 544 -27.30 10.15 21.96
C ARG A 544 -25.84 9.94 22.31
N SER A 545 -25.32 8.73 22.17
CA SER A 545 -23.93 8.37 22.46
C SER A 545 -22.90 9.30 21.80
N TYR A 546 -23.20 9.83 20.61
CA TYR A 546 -22.32 10.76 19.91
C TYR A 546 -22.27 12.13 20.58
N ALA A 547 -23.43 12.67 20.96
CA ALA A 547 -23.52 13.95 21.66
C ALA A 547 -22.94 13.82 23.08
N GLU A 548 -23.26 12.74 23.79
CA GLU A 548 -22.70 12.41 25.11
C GLU A 548 -21.17 12.36 25.06
N SER A 549 -20.60 11.62 24.09
CA SER A 549 -19.15 11.45 23.97
C SER A 549 -18.43 12.76 23.65
N LEU A 550 -18.96 13.56 22.71
CA LEU A 550 -18.38 14.84 22.34
C LEU A 550 -18.51 15.87 23.46
N CYS A 551 -19.69 15.96 24.09
CA CYS A 551 -19.91 16.91 25.17
C CYS A 551 -19.14 16.53 26.44
N TYR A 552 -18.91 15.24 26.66
CA TYR A 552 -17.99 14.77 27.70
C TYR A 552 -16.54 15.19 27.39
N HIS A 553 -16.09 15.01 26.15
CA HIS A 553 -14.72 15.32 25.73
C HIS A 553 -14.39 16.82 25.86
N PHE A 554 -15.30 17.71 25.47
CA PHE A 554 -15.13 19.16 25.60
C PHE A 554 -15.67 19.76 26.91
N ASP A 555 -16.05 18.92 27.87
CA ASP A 555 -16.62 19.31 29.17
C ASP A 555 -17.84 20.26 29.11
N ILE A 556 -18.71 20.05 28.12
CA ILE A 556 -19.96 20.79 27.87
C ILE A 556 -21.21 19.90 28.05
N LYS A 557 -21.17 18.98 29.02
CA LYS A 557 -22.24 17.98 29.27
C LYS A 557 -23.65 18.58 29.40
N HIS A 558 -23.75 19.83 29.85
CA HIS A 558 -25.01 20.54 29.99
C HIS A 558 -25.67 20.92 28.66
N GLU A 559 -24.94 21.00 27.55
CA GLU A 559 -25.46 21.34 26.20
C GLU A 559 -25.76 20.09 25.33
N GLU A 560 -25.63 18.87 25.87
CA GLU A 560 -25.74 17.61 25.11
C GLU A 560 -27.03 17.51 24.27
N ALA A 561 -28.17 17.79 24.89
CA ALA A 561 -29.47 17.73 24.22
C ALA A 561 -29.59 18.77 23.08
N GLU A 562 -28.96 19.93 23.24
CA GLU A 562 -28.97 20.99 22.22
C GLU A 562 -28.07 20.62 21.04
N PHE A 563 -26.85 20.12 21.30
CA PHE A 563 -25.94 19.62 20.27
C PHE A 563 -26.53 18.46 19.48
N HIS A 564 -27.19 17.51 20.15
CA HIS A 564 -27.89 16.40 19.51
C HIS A 564 -28.95 16.91 18.53
N ASN A 565 -29.84 17.79 18.98
CA ASN A 565 -30.92 18.33 18.17
C ASN A 565 -30.40 19.20 17.01
N ALA A 566 -29.41 20.05 17.26
CA ALA A 566 -28.81 20.91 16.26
C ALA A 566 -28.14 20.10 15.14
N THR A 567 -27.44 19.02 15.48
CA THR A 567 -26.80 18.13 14.50
C THR A 567 -27.82 17.48 13.58
N LEU A 568 -28.94 16.97 14.12
CA LEU A 568 -30.03 16.42 13.31
C LEU A 568 -30.61 17.46 12.34
N LEU A 569 -30.73 18.72 12.78
CA LEU A 569 -31.21 19.82 11.93
C LEU A 569 -30.23 20.14 10.80
N ILE A 570 -28.93 20.18 11.09
CA ILE A 570 -27.89 20.41 10.08
C ILE A 570 -27.90 19.29 9.02
N ILE A 571 -27.89 18.02 9.44
CA ILE A 571 -27.89 16.89 8.48
C ILE A 571 -29.18 16.90 7.64
N ARG A 572 -30.34 17.26 8.21
CA ARG A 572 -31.60 17.42 7.45
C ARG A 572 -31.50 18.56 6.43
N ALA A 573 -30.89 19.69 6.81
CA ALA A 573 -30.69 20.82 5.91
C ALA A 573 -29.79 20.45 4.72
N ILE A 574 -28.67 19.75 4.98
CA ILE A 574 -27.76 19.23 3.95
C ILE A 574 -28.52 18.27 3.00
N LYS A 575 -29.30 17.33 3.55
CA LYS A 575 -30.10 16.40 2.76
C LYS A 575 -31.11 17.12 1.87
N LYS A 576 -31.77 18.17 2.39
CA LYS A 576 -32.71 18.99 1.61
C LYS A 576 -31.99 19.74 0.49
N HIS A 577 -30.84 20.34 0.79
CA HIS A 577 -30.03 21.05 -0.20
C HIS A 577 -29.57 20.12 -1.34
N LEU A 578 -29.04 18.94 -1.00
CA LEU A 578 -28.65 17.91 -1.97
C LEU A 578 -29.80 17.44 -2.84
N ASN A 579 -30.98 17.22 -2.25
CA ASN A 579 -32.17 16.84 -3.02
C ASN A 579 -32.54 17.94 -4.03
N ASN A 580 -32.48 19.21 -3.63
CA ASN A 580 -32.76 20.32 -4.54
C ASN A 580 -31.73 20.39 -5.68
N GLN A 581 -30.44 20.28 -5.37
CA GLN A 581 -29.37 20.23 -6.38
C GLN A 581 -29.52 19.04 -7.32
N LEU A 582 -29.89 17.87 -6.80
CA LEU A 582 -30.13 16.67 -7.60
C LEU A 582 -31.32 16.84 -8.55
N GLN A 583 -32.40 17.49 -8.11
CA GLN A 583 -33.52 17.84 -9.00
C GLN A 583 -33.11 18.84 -10.07
N GLU A 584 -32.27 19.82 -9.72
CA GLU A 584 -31.73 20.78 -10.68
C GLU A 584 -30.83 20.10 -11.71
N MET A 585 -29.88 19.26 -11.29
CA MET A 585 -29.02 18.45 -12.17
C MET A 585 -29.85 17.57 -13.10
N LYS A 586 -30.89 16.92 -12.56
CA LYS A 586 -31.85 16.14 -13.35
C LYS A 586 -32.67 16.96 -14.32
N ARG A 587 -32.78 18.28 -14.15
CA ARG A 587 -33.52 19.17 -15.07
C ARG A 587 -32.59 19.73 -16.15
N THR A 588 -31.36 20.07 -15.78
CA THR A 588 -30.41 20.78 -16.66
C THR A 588 -29.53 19.84 -17.48
N GLN A 589 -29.27 18.61 -17.04
CA GLN A 589 -28.43 17.68 -17.80
C GLN A 589 -29.11 17.33 -19.14
N PRO A 590 -28.42 17.45 -20.28
CA PRO A 590 -28.97 17.04 -21.57
C PRO A 590 -29.22 15.52 -21.60
N LEU A 591 -30.16 15.09 -22.44
CA LEU A 591 -30.41 13.67 -22.67
C LEU A 591 -29.18 13.01 -23.31
N SER A 592 -28.83 11.81 -22.85
CA SER A 592 -27.68 11.04 -23.33
C SER A 592 -27.90 10.52 -24.73
N GLU A 593 -27.03 10.92 -25.66
CA GLU A 593 -27.03 10.39 -27.03
C GLU A 593 -26.76 8.89 -27.07
N THR A 594 -25.92 8.37 -26.16
CA THR A 594 -25.63 6.93 -26.10
C THR A 594 -26.86 6.11 -25.71
N ILE A 595 -27.68 6.61 -24.79
CA ILE A 595 -28.91 5.93 -24.35
C ILE A 595 -30.01 6.08 -25.41
N LYS A 596 -30.14 7.25 -26.04
CA LYS A 596 -31.03 7.43 -27.21
C LYS A 596 -30.68 6.44 -28.32
N GLN A 597 -29.39 6.28 -28.62
CA GLN A 597 -28.95 5.32 -29.64
C GLN A 597 -29.28 3.88 -29.25
N ARG A 598 -29.05 3.48 -27.99
CA ARG A 598 -29.48 2.16 -27.49
C ARG A 598 -30.99 1.95 -27.61
N TYR A 599 -31.81 2.99 -27.38
CA TYR A 599 -33.25 2.93 -27.60
C TYR A 599 -33.58 2.69 -29.07
N ILE A 600 -32.97 3.45 -29.97
CA ILE A 600 -33.13 3.31 -31.42
C ILE A 600 -32.73 1.89 -31.87
N ASP A 601 -31.56 1.41 -31.41
CA ASP A 601 -31.05 0.09 -31.75
C ASP A 601 -31.93 -1.05 -31.21
N SER A 602 -32.65 -0.83 -30.10
CA SER A 602 -33.63 -1.81 -29.59
C SER A 602 -34.85 -1.98 -30.50
N ILE A 603 -35.14 -1.00 -31.36
CA ILE A 603 -36.24 -1.02 -32.32
C ILE A 603 -35.77 -1.50 -33.69
N ARG A 604 -34.51 -1.24 -34.05
CA ARG A 604 -33.88 -1.66 -35.31
C ARG A 604 -33.76 -3.18 -35.42
N LEU A 605 -33.87 -3.67 -36.66
CA LEU A 605 -33.72 -5.08 -36.99
C LEU A 605 -32.25 -5.51 -36.91
N LYS A 606 -32.03 -6.75 -36.46
CA LYS A 606 -30.74 -7.46 -36.58
C LYS A 606 -30.68 -8.18 -37.93
N SER A 607 -29.48 -8.24 -38.52
CA SER A 607 -29.25 -8.64 -39.92
C SER A 607 -29.72 -10.04 -40.34
N LYS A 608 -29.91 -10.98 -39.40
CA LYS A 608 -30.24 -12.39 -39.70
C LYS A 608 -31.74 -12.73 -39.77
N ASP A 609 -32.63 -11.77 -39.52
CA ASP A 609 -34.06 -12.06 -39.26
C ASP A 609 -35.00 -11.73 -40.44
N LEU A 610 -34.52 -11.11 -41.53
CA LEU A 610 -35.42 -10.49 -42.52
C LEU A 610 -36.21 -11.49 -43.36
N GLN A 611 -35.55 -12.42 -44.06
CA GLN A 611 -36.22 -13.38 -44.95
C GLN A 611 -37.05 -14.42 -44.19
N SER A 612 -36.60 -14.85 -43.01
CA SER A 612 -37.25 -15.90 -42.23
C SER A 612 -38.40 -15.41 -41.34
N ARG A 613 -38.30 -14.18 -40.77
CA ARG A 613 -39.30 -13.65 -39.83
C ARG A 613 -40.16 -12.56 -40.43
N LEU A 614 -39.72 -11.87 -41.48
CA LEU A 614 -40.45 -10.75 -42.09
C LEU A 614 -40.40 -10.84 -43.62
N PRO A 615 -40.85 -11.95 -44.21
CA PRO A 615 -40.63 -12.28 -45.63
C PRO A 615 -41.11 -11.18 -46.60
N LEU A 616 -42.23 -10.53 -46.29
CA LEU A 616 -42.81 -9.47 -47.12
C LEU A 616 -42.03 -8.14 -47.11
N LEU A 617 -41.04 -8.00 -46.22
CA LEU A 617 -40.12 -6.87 -46.19
C LEU A 617 -38.75 -7.23 -46.79
N SER A 618 -38.60 -8.42 -47.38
CA SER A 618 -37.32 -8.88 -47.93
C SER A 618 -36.94 -8.23 -49.27
N SER A 619 -37.87 -7.53 -49.91
CA SER A 619 -37.66 -6.75 -51.13
C SER A 619 -38.33 -5.39 -51.02
N ALA A 620 -37.67 -4.34 -51.54
CA ALA A 620 -38.17 -2.98 -51.49
C ALA A 620 -37.76 -2.20 -52.73
N SER A 621 -38.60 -1.24 -53.11
CA SER A 621 -38.28 -0.18 -54.08
C SER A 621 -37.86 1.08 -53.32
N PHE A 622 -37.08 1.95 -53.95
CA PHE A 622 -36.57 3.15 -53.29
C PHE A 622 -37.16 4.42 -53.93
N THR A 623 -37.60 5.35 -53.08
CA THR A 623 -38.07 6.68 -53.51
C THR A 623 -37.26 7.80 -52.88
N ARG A 624 -37.13 8.90 -53.62
CA ARG A 624 -36.43 10.13 -53.21
C ARG A 624 -37.32 11.16 -52.56
N GLU A 625 -38.62 11.09 -52.81
CA GLU A 625 -39.57 12.05 -52.27
C GLU A 625 -40.17 11.47 -51.00
N ARG A 626 -40.14 12.24 -49.91
CA ARG A 626 -40.81 11.84 -48.67
C ARG A 626 -42.31 11.85 -48.91
N GLN A 627 -42.95 10.71 -48.69
CA GLN A 627 -44.41 10.60 -48.62
C GLN A 627 -44.85 10.67 -47.15
N GLU A 628 -46.16 10.69 -46.91
CA GLU A 628 -46.73 10.74 -45.56
C GLU A 628 -46.26 9.53 -44.72
N PRO A 629 -45.51 9.75 -43.63
CA PRO A 629 -45.03 8.65 -42.80
C PRO A 629 -46.16 8.03 -41.97
N ARG A 630 -45.95 6.78 -41.57
CA ARG A 630 -46.77 6.15 -40.52
C ARG A 630 -46.30 6.63 -39.17
N THR A 631 -47.15 7.42 -38.53
CA THR A 631 -46.90 7.94 -37.19
C THR A 631 -47.33 6.90 -36.14
N TYR A 632 -46.44 6.59 -35.21
CA TYR A 632 -46.75 5.75 -34.05
C TYR A 632 -47.04 6.63 -32.84
N SER A 633 -47.97 6.18 -31.99
CA SER A 633 -48.32 6.89 -30.75
C SER A 633 -47.07 7.18 -29.91
N ALA A 634 -46.89 8.44 -29.52
CA ALA A 634 -45.76 8.88 -28.72
C ALA A 634 -45.67 8.06 -27.41
N MET A 635 -44.48 7.53 -27.13
CA MET A 635 -44.24 6.76 -25.91
C MET A 635 -43.61 7.65 -24.87
N THR A 636 -44.21 7.75 -23.70
CA THR A 636 -43.70 8.57 -22.60
C THR A 636 -42.86 7.74 -21.64
N TYR A 637 -41.65 8.23 -21.36
CA TYR A 637 -40.76 7.66 -20.35
C TYR A 637 -40.37 8.73 -19.33
N SER A 638 -39.91 8.31 -18.15
CA SER A 638 -39.26 9.20 -17.20
C SER A 638 -38.02 9.81 -17.85
N ARG A 639 -37.78 11.11 -17.61
CA ARG A 639 -36.55 11.77 -18.08
C ARG A 639 -35.29 11.07 -17.58
N GLU A 640 -35.32 10.53 -16.35
CA GLU A 640 -34.17 9.80 -15.75
C GLU A 640 -33.72 8.59 -16.57
N THR A 641 -34.60 8.00 -17.38
CA THR A 641 -34.30 6.87 -18.26
C THR A 641 -33.29 7.24 -19.35
N PHE A 642 -33.23 8.51 -19.75
CA PHE A 642 -32.40 9.00 -20.85
C PHE A 642 -31.23 9.87 -20.36
N LEU A 643 -30.90 9.85 -19.07
CA LEU A 643 -29.77 10.60 -18.51
C LEU A 643 -28.61 9.69 -18.16
N ASP A 644 -27.38 10.17 -18.36
CA ASP A 644 -26.17 9.43 -17.96
C ASP A 644 -26.01 9.40 -16.44
N ASN A 645 -25.38 8.33 -15.95
CA ASN A 645 -24.99 8.19 -14.54
C ASN A 645 -26.18 8.31 -13.57
N THR A 646 -27.31 7.66 -13.86
CA THR A 646 -28.49 7.65 -12.98
C THR A 646 -28.66 6.38 -12.15
N ASP A 647 -27.81 5.36 -12.36
CA ASP A 647 -27.90 3.98 -11.84
C ASP A 647 -29.21 3.25 -12.17
N VAL A 648 -29.99 3.76 -13.12
CA VAL A 648 -31.21 3.11 -13.61
C VAL A 648 -30.85 2.28 -14.83
N THR A 649 -30.84 0.95 -14.67
CA THR A 649 -30.75 0.03 -15.82
C THR A 649 -32.13 -0.09 -16.47
N THR A 650 -32.30 0.54 -17.62
CA THR A 650 -33.53 0.41 -18.41
C THR A 650 -33.33 -0.56 -19.56
N SER A 651 -34.00 -1.71 -19.50
CA SER A 651 -34.19 -2.56 -20.67
C SER A 651 -35.30 -1.96 -21.52
N PHE A 652 -34.96 -1.50 -22.72
CA PHE A 652 -35.97 -1.16 -23.71
C PHE A 652 -36.47 -2.47 -24.32
N SER A 653 -37.70 -2.87 -23.97
CA SER A 653 -38.36 -3.95 -24.68
C SER A 653 -38.56 -3.49 -26.13
N SER A 654 -38.01 -4.23 -27.09
CA SER A 654 -38.23 -3.97 -28.51
C SER A 654 -39.74 -3.95 -28.76
N LYS A 655 -40.31 -2.74 -28.90
CA LYS A 655 -41.68 -2.66 -29.41
C LYS A 655 -41.59 -3.19 -30.82
N LYS A 656 -42.35 -4.25 -31.10
CA LYS A 656 -42.41 -5.00 -32.36
C LYS A 656 -43.02 -4.15 -33.49
N ILE A 657 -42.55 -2.91 -33.68
CA ILE A 657 -43.07 -1.92 -34.63
C ILE A 657 -42.90 -2.45 -36.05
N ILE A 658 -41.72 -2.97 -36.36
CA ILE A 658 -41.42 -3.57 -37.66
C ILE A 658 -42.31 -4.80 -37.90
N GLU A 659 -42.51 -5.67 -36.89
CA GLU A 659 -43.45 -6.80 -37.02
C GLU A 659 -44.90 -6.33 -37.19
N HIS A 660 -45.28 -5.20 -36.60
CA HIS A 660 -46.60 -4.59 -36.78
C HIS A 660 -46.79 -4.04 -38.19
N ILE A 661 -45.78 -3.37 -38.77
CA ILE A 661 -45.78 -2.93 -40.18
C ILE A 661 -45.95 -4.15 -41.09
N HIS A 662 -45.15 -5.19 -40.87
CA HIS A 662 -45.23 -6.43 -41.64
C HIS A 662 -46.59 -7.10 -41.50
N SER A 663 -47.13 -7.20 -40.28
CA SER A 663 -48.46 -7.79 -40.03
C SER A 663 -49.56 -7.03 -40.77
N ASN A 664 -49.55 -5.70 -40.71
CA ASN A 664 -50.54 -4.87 -41.42
C ASN A 664 -50.44 -5.03 -42.94
N LEU A 665 -49.23 -5.14 -43.48
CA LEU A 665 -49.02 -5.38 -44.90
C LEU A 665 -49.48 -6.80 -45.31
N ALA A 666 -49.19 -7.80 -44.48
CA ALA A 666 -49.66 -9.16 -44.67
C ALA A 666 -51.20 -9.24 -44.69
N PHE A 667 -51.87 -8.56 -43.76
CA PHE A 667 -53.33 -8.45 -43.75
C PHE A 667 -53.88 -7.86 -45.06
N LYS A 668 -53.36 -6.69 -45.46
CA LYS A 668 -53.78 -6.02 -46.69
C LYS A 668 -53.59 -6.90 -47.93
N LYS A 669 -52.47 -7.63 -48.02
CA LYS A 669 -52.23 -8.55 -49.16
C LYS A 669 -53.15 -9.76 -49.18
N ILE A 670 -53.49 -10.31 -48.01
CA ILE A 670 -54.47 -11.40 -47.89
C ILE A 670 -55.87 -10.90 -48.30
N GLU A 671 -56.23 -9.65 -48.00
CA GLU A 671 -57.52 -9.06 -48.39
C GLU A 671 -57.57 -8.71 -49.89
N ASP A 672 -56.56 -8.02 -50.42
CA ASP A 672 -56.55 -7.50 -51.79
C ASP A 672 -56.30 -8.58 -52.85
N SER A 673 -55.46 -9.57 -52.52
CA SER A 673 -54.90 -10.54 -53.48
C SER A 673 -54.86 -11.97 -52.95
N GLY A 674 -55.56 -12.25 -51.84
CA GLY A 674 -55.56 -13.58 -51.23
C GLY A 674 -56.37 -14.58 -52.04
N LEU A 675 -55.85 -15.80 -52.13
CA LEU A 675 -56.54 -16.96 -52.70
C LEU A 675 -57.39 -17.62 -51.61
N GLN A 676 -58.53 -18.20 -51.99
CA GLN A 676 -59.38 -18.92 -51.04
C GLN A 676 -58.66 -20.17 -50.51
N LEU A 677 -58.73 -20.43 -49.20
CA LEU A 677 -58.07 -21.58 -48.55
C LEU A 677 -58.41 -22.94 -49.16
N ILE A 678 -59.58 -23.07 -49.78
CA ILE A 678 -60.01 -24.31 -50.46
C ILE A 678 -59.07 -24.66 -51.62
N ASN A 679 -58.45 -23.67 -52.25
CA ASN A 679 -57.58 -23.84 -53.41
C ASN A 679 -56.11 -24.10 -53.03
N LEU A 680 -55.80 -24.22 -51.72
CA LEU A 680 -54.45 -24.48 -51.25
C LEU A 680 -54.16 -25.98 -51.19
N GLU A 681 -53.45 -26.48 -52.21
CA GLU A 681 -52.92 -27.84 -52.27
C GLU A 681 -51.44 -27.88 -51.85
N ILE A 682 -51.04 -28.94 -51.11
CA ILE A 682 -49.65 -29.07 -50.60
C ILE A 682 -48.67 -29.40 -51.73
N SER A 683 -49.14 -30.07 -52.79
CA SER A 683 -48.33 -30.41 -53.97
C SER A 683 -47.82 -29.20 -54.74
N ASP A 684 -48.50 -28.07 -54.60
CA ASP A 684 -48.24 -26.85 -55.38
C ASP A 684 -47.27 -25.90 -54.65
N LEU A 685 -46.81 -26.30 -53.46
CA LEU A 685 -45.87 -25.54 -52.63
C LEU A 685 -44.44 -26.03 -52.89
N GLU A 686 -43.61 -25.15 -53.44
CA GLU A 686 -42.17 -25.32 -53.60
C GLU A 686 -41.41 -24.78 -52.39
N ASP A 687 -40.13 -25.15 -52.23
CA ASP A 687 -39.30 -24.75 -51.07
C ASP A 687 -39.09 -23.22 -50.97
N ASN A 688 -39.19 -22.50 -52.09
CA ASN A 688 -39.08 -21.04 -52.21
C ASN A 688 -40.41 -20.32 -51.84
N HIS A 689 -41.54 -21.03 -51.69
CA HIS A 689 -42.84 -20.45 -51.36
C HIS A 689 -43.03 -20.31 -49.85
N THR A 690 -43.35 -19.10 -49.40
CA THR A 690 -43.79 -18.83 -48.02
C THR A 690 -45.29 -18.58 -47.97
N VAL A 691 -46.03 -19.44 -47.28
CA VAL A 691 -47.48 -19.28 -47.11
C VAL A 691 -47.77 -18.29 -45.99
N ILE A 692 -48.46 -17.21 -46.30
CA ILE A 692 -48.86 -16.18 -45.34
C ILE A 692 -50.37 -16.24 -45.14
N MET A 693 -50.80 -16.52 -43.91
CA MET A 693 -52.22 -16.56 -43.54
C MET A 693 -52.40 -16.25 -42.06
N THR A 694 -53.65 -16.08 -41.61
CA THR A 694 -53.90 -15.86 -40.19
C THR A 694 -53.67 -17.14 -39.38
N ASN A 695 -53.29 -16.99 -38.11
CA ASN A 695 -53.11 -18.14 -37.21
C ASN A 695 -54.39 -18.99 -37.07
N LYS A 696 -55.58 -18.35 -37.12
CA LYS A 696 -56.87 -19.05 -37.05
C LYS A 696 -57.15 -19.84 -38.34
N ASP A 697 -56.85 -19.26 -39.49
CA ASP A 697 -56.99 -19.94 -40.79
C ASP A 697 -56.04 -21.13 -40.90
N TRP A 698 -54.80 -20.99 -40.42
CA TRP A 698 -53.84 -22.08 -40.37
C TRP A 698 -54.32 -23.22 -39.46
N GLN A 699 -54.78 -22.91 -38.25
CA GLN A 699 -55.33 -23.91 -37.34
C GLN A 699 -56.47 -24.69 -38.00
N LYS A 700 -57.47 -23.97 -38.54
CA LYS A 700 -58.64 -24.57 -39.19
C LYS A 700 -58.29 -25.40 -40.43
N TRP A 701 -57.34 -24.95 -41.25
CA TRP A 701 -56.92 -25.65 -42.47
C TRP A 701 -56.04 -26.87 -42.18
N THR A 702 -55.29 -26.88 -41.08
CA THR A 702 -54.41 -27.99 -40.69
C THR A 702 -55.08 -29.08 -39.86
N GLU A 703 -56.24 -28.82 -39.25
CA GLU A 703 -56.97 -29.77 -38.40
C GLU A 703 -57.18 -31.15 -39.02
N SER A 704 -57.32 -31.23 -40.35
CA SER A 704 -57.58 -32.48 -41.09
C SER A 704 -56.41 -32.96 -41.96
N LYS A 705 -55.20 -32.42 -41.78
CA LYS A 705 -54.02 -32.71 -42.63
C LYS A 705 -52.88 -33.40 -41.85
N ASP A 706 -52.03 -34.12 -42.56
CA ASP A 706 -50.91 -34.90 -41.99
C ASP A 706 -49.81 -33.99 -41.42
N ARG A 707 -49.44 -34.22 -40.15
CA ARG A 707 -48.48 -33.37 -39.41
C ARG A 707 -47.08 -33.39 -40.00
N GLU A 708 -46.62 -34.51 -40.56
CA GLU A 708 -45.26 -34.58 -41.12
C GLU A 708 -45.14 -33.71 -42.38
N LYS A 709 -46.16 -33.74 -43.26
CA LYS A 709 -46.24 -32.90 -44.46
C LYS A 709 -46.47 -31.42 -44.14
N LEU A 710 -47.08 -31.11 -43.00
CA LEU A 710 -47.27 -29.72 -42.56
C LEU A 710 -46.00 -29.08 -42.00
N ASN A 711 -45.04 -29.88 -41.53
CA ASN A 711 -43.80 -29.36 -40.95
C ASN A 711 -42.78 -28.90 -42.01
N SER A 712 -42.89 -29.39 -43.24
CA SER A 712 -42.05 -28.97 -44.36
C SER A 712 -42.51 -27.66 -45.03
N ILE A 713 -43.70 -27.16 -44.70
CA ILE A 713 -44.24 -25.94 -45.32
C ILE A 713 -43.65 -24.69 -44.63
N ASN A 714 -42.92 -23.87 -45.38
CA ASN A 714 -42.49 -22.56 -44.93
C ASN A 714 -43.71 -21.63 -44.80
N ARG A 715 -43.95 -21.13 -43.59
CA ARG A 715 -45.17 -20.38 -43.27
C ARG A 715 -44.90 -19.20 -42.35
N TYR A 716 -45.65 -18.13 -42.58
CA TYR A 716 -45.73 -17.00 -41.66
C TYR A 716 -47.17 -16.81 -41.19
N LEU A 717 -47.37 -16.87 -39.87
CA LEU A 717 -48.69 -16.80 -39.26
C LEU A 717 -48.94 -15.43 -38.65
N VAL A 718 -49.85 -14.69 -39.26
CA VAL A 718 -50.27 -13.38 -38.77
C VAL A 718 -51.28 -13.57 -37.62
N ARG A 719 -51.07 -12.86 -36.51
CA ARG A 719 -52.03 -12.89 -35.40
C ARG A 719 -53.27 -12.07 -35.74
N SER A 720 -54.41 -12.75 -35.89
CA SER A 720 -55.72 -12.13 -36.12
C SER A 720 -56.74 -12.56 -35.08
N THR A 721 -57.71 -11.69 -34.79
CA THR A 721 -58.89 -12.01 -33.96
C THR A 721 -59.95 -12.79 -34.74
N ALA A 722 -59.95 -12.74 -36.07
CA ALA A 722 -60.91 -13.44 -36.94
C ALA A 722 -60.21 -14.14 -38.12
N PRO A 723 -60.75 -15.28 -38.61
CA PRO A 723 -60.28 -15.92 -39.84
C PRO A 723 -60.66 -15.07 -41.07
N LEU A 724 -59.75 -14.94 -42.02
CA LEU A 724 -59.99 -14.28 -43.32
C LEU A 724 -60.45 -15.27 -44.38
N ASN A 725 -60.31 -16.58 -44.13
CA ASN A 725 -60.56 -17.67 -45.07
C ASN A 725 -59.75 -17.61 -46.38
N SER A 726 -58.69 -16.81 -46.42
CA SER A 726 -57.78 -16.65 -47.56
C SER A 726 -56.33 -16.74 -47.13
N TYR A 727 -55.45 -17.04 -48.09
CA TYR A 727 -54.01 -17.09 -47.93
C TYR A 727 -53.31 -16.32 -49.04
N TYR A 728 -52.09 -15.87 -48.78
CA TYR A 728 -51.21 -15.25 -49.76
C TYR A 728 -49.95 -16.11 -49.91
N LEU A 729 -49.60 -16.44 -51.15
CA LEU A 729 -48.38 -17.18 -51.48
C LEU A 729 -47.28 -16.17 -51.83
N TYR A 730 -46.21 -16.14 -51.04
CA TYR A 730 -45.05 -15.30 -51.31
C TYR A 730 -43.92 -16.14 -51.93
N ASP A 731 -43.62 -15.92 -53.20
CA ASP A 731 -42.47 -16.50 -53.90
C ASP A 731 -41.23 -15.65 -53.60
N SER A 732 -40.21 -16.28 -53.01
CA SER A 732 -38.95 -15.62 -52.64
C SER A 732 -37.94 -15.48 -53.80
N GLU A 733 -38.16 -16.15 -54.94
CA GLU A 733 -37.28 -16.08 -56.13
C GLU A 733 -37.74 -15.05 -57.17
N ASN A 734 -39.05 -14.88 -57.40
CA ASN A 734 -39.61 -13.92 -58.36
C ASN A 734 -40.20 -12.66 -57.71
N VAL A 735 -39.37 -11.91 -57.00
CA VAL A 735 -39.88 -10.83 -56.13
C VAL A 735 -40.02 -9.49 -56.84
N SER A 736 -41.26 -9.02 -57.00
CA SER A 736 -41.52 -7.59 -57.21
C SER A 736 -41.52 -6.85 -55.86
N PRO A 737 -40.90 -5.66 -55.76
CA PRO A 737 -40.84 -4.93 -54.50
C PRO A 737 -42.24 -4.55 -54.00
N MET A 738 -42.60 -4.96 -52.79
CA MET A 738 -43.93 -4.73 -52.20
C MET A 738 -44.01 -3.48 -51.34
N ILE A 739 -42.86 -2.97 -50.91
CA ILE A 739 -42.74 -1.76 -50.12
C ILE A 739 -41.87 -0.75 -50.85
N THR A 740 -42.15 0.52 -50.63
CA THR A 740 -41.29 1.62 -51.06
C THR A 740 -40.64 2.25 -49.83
N LEU A 741 -39.32 2.28 -49.81
CA LEU A 741 -38.52 2.90 -48.75
C LEU A 741 -37.99 4.25 -49.21
N PHE A 742 -37.98 5.23 -48.31
CA PHE A 742 -37.32 6.50 -48.57
C PHE A 742 -35.79 6.35 -48.50
N ALA A 743 -35.07 6.76 -49.56
CA ALA A 743 -33.60 6.73 -49.63
C ALA A 743 -33.06 8.00 -50.33
N PRO A 744 -32.36 8.91 -49.63
CA PRO A 744 -31.96 10.20 -50.19
C PRO A 744 -30.72 10.18 -51.10
N ASN A 745 -29.83 9.17 -51.01
CA ASN A 745 -28.56 9.13 -51.76
C ASN A 745 -28.55 8.12 -52.93
N HIS A 746 -27.84 8.45 -54.02
CA HIS A 746 -27.76 7.64 -55.25
C HIS A 746 -26.95 6.33 -55.15
N GLU A 747 -26.09 6.17 -54.13
CA GLU A 747 -25.32 4.94 -53.90
C GLU A 747 -26.12 3.87 -53.12
N ALA A 748 -27.44 4.06 -52.99
CA ALA A 748 -28.34 3.23 -52.19
C ALA A 748 -28.33 1.74 -52.55
N ASP A 749 -28.09 1.37 -53.81
CA ASP A 749 -28.15 -0.05 -54.21
C ASP A 749 -26.99 -0.91 -53.63
N ALA A 750 -25.94 -0.28 -53.07
CA ALA A 750 -24.81 -0.99 -52.47
C ALA A 750 -25.02 -1.36 -50.97
N ILE A 751 -26.02 -0.79 -50.31
CA ILE A 751 -26.26 -0.94 -48.87
C ILE A 751 -27.24 -2.11 -48.63
N PRO A 752 -27.02 -2.96 -47.59
CA PRO A 752 -27.94 -4.04 -47.28
C PRO A 752 -29.36 -3.52 -47.00
N ILE A 753 -30.39 -4.20 -47.52
CA ILE A 753 -31.80 -3.81 -47.35
C ILE A 753 -32.23 -3.64 -45.87
N VAL A 754 -31.59 -4.37 -44.95
CA VAL A 754 -31.81 -4.23 -43.50
C VAL A 754 -31.40 -2.85 -43.00
N GLU A 755 -30.28 -2.30 -43.51
CA GLU A 755 -29.84 -0.96 -43.16
C GLU A 755 -30.78 0.11 -43.74
N HIS A 756 -31.31 -0.10 -44.95
CA HIS A 756 -32.35 0.78 -45.50
C HIS A 756 -33.62 0.81 -44.66
N ILE A 757 -34.12 -0.35 -44.23
CA ILE A 757 -35.29 -0.44 -43.34
C ILE A 757 -35.00 0.26 -42.01
N ASN A 758 -33.80 0.11 -41.46
CA ASN A 758 -33.39 0.77 -40.22
C ASN A 758 -33.24 2.30 -40.37
N ASN A 759 -32.90 2.78 -41.56
CA ASN A 759 -32.78 4.21 -41.90
C ASN A 759 -34.12 4.86 -42.30
N ALA A 760 -35.15 4.07 -42.55
CA ALA A 760 -36.51 4.55 -42.86
C ALA A 760 -37.29 5.03 -41.61
N PHE A 761 -36.71 4.94 -40.42
CA PHE A 761 -37.30 5.44 -39.18
C PHE A 761 -36.70 6.78 -38.77
N GLU A 762 -37.55 7.76 -38.52
CA GLU A 762 -37.18 8.99 -37.81
C GLU A 762 -37.65 8.91 -36.36
N PHE A 763 -36.74 9.25 -35.44
CA PHE A 763 -37.03 9.29 -34.01
C PHE A 763 -36.93 10.73 -33.53
N ARG A 764 -37.98 11.21 -32.86
CA ARG A 764 -37.96 12.51 -32.17
C ARG A 764 -38.13 12.30 -30.69
N PHE A 765 -37.17 12.78 -29.91
CA PHE A 765 -37.18 12.73 -28.46
C PHE A 765 -37.55 14.12 -27.93
N ASN A 766 -38.83 14.31 -27.60
CA ASN A 766 -39.32 15.57 -27.08
C ASN A 766 -39.21 15.56 -25.54
N ASP A 767 -38.37 16.44 -25.00
CA ASP A 767 -38.15 16.57 -23.55
C ASP A 767 -39.06 17.65 -22.97
N ASN A 768 -40.01 17.23 -22.12
CA ASN A 768 -40.95 18.13 -21.45
C ASN A 768 -40.51 18.46 -20.01
N GLY A 769 -39.24 18.21 -19.66
CA GLY A 769 -38.63 18.53 -18.36
C GLY A 769 -38.81 17.47 -17.27
N SER A 770 -39.92 16.71 -17.28
CA SER A 770 -40.13 15.57 -16.38
C SER A 770 -40.20 14.22 -17.09
N GLN A 771 -40.59 14.24 -18.36
CA GLN A 771 -40.78 13.07 -19.20
C GLN A 771 -40.22 13.33 -20.60
N VAL A 772 -39.78 12.26 -21.24
CA VAL A 772 -39.37 12.26 -22.64
C VAL A 772 -40.41 11.48 -23.42
N SER A 773 -41.05 12.14 -24.37
CA SER A 773 -41.93 11.49 -25.33
C SER A 773 -41.13 11.15 -26.60
N VAL A 774 -41.12 9.87 -26.96
CA VAL A 774 -40.50 9.39 -28.19
C VAL A 774 -41.57 9.22 -29.26
N GLU A 775 -41.48 10.05 -30.29
CA GLU A 775 -42.25 9.93 -31.52
C GLU A 775 -41.43 9.15 -32.55
N ILE A 776 -42.12 8.27 -33.28
CA ILE A 776 -41.51 7.40 -34.29
C ILE A 776 -42.32 7.54 -35.56
N ASP A 777 -41.64 8.04 -36.60
CA ASP A 777 -42.19 8.17 -37.94
C ASP A 777 -41.53 7.12 -38.84
N ALA A 778 -42.34 6.24 -39.43
CA ALA A 778 -41.85 5.21 -40.34
C ALA A 778 -42.15 5.59 -41.79
N HIS A 779 -41.08 5.83 -42.56
CA HIS A 779 -41.12 6.12 -44.00
C HIS A 779 -41.08 4.84 -44.85
N ILE A 780 -42.01 3.93 -44.54
CA ILE A 780 -42.23 2.68 -45.26
C ILE A 780 -43.63 2.72 -45.85
N TYR A 781 -43.72 2.74 -47.18
CA TYR A 781 -44.95 2.93 -47.94
C TYR A 781 -45.33 1.64 -48.67
N TYR A 782 -46.63 1.38 -48.89
CA TYR A 782 -47.13 0.16 -49.55
C TYR A 782 -48.49 0.31 -50.20
#